data_AF-A0A2H6KJ74-F1
#
_entry.id   AF-A0A2H6KJ74-F1
#
_cell.length_a   1.000
_cell.length_b   1.000
_cell.length_c   1.000
_cell.angle_alpha   90.00
_cell.angle_beta   90.00
_cell.angle_gamma   90.00
#
_symmetry.space_group_name_H-M   'P 1'
#
loop_
_entity.id
_entity.type
_entity.pdbx_description
1 polymer ?
#
loop_
_entity_poly.entity_id
_entity_poly.type
_entity_poly.pdbx_seq_one_letter_code
_entity_poly.pdbx_strand_id
1 'polypeptide(L)'
;MGKIVLKKLVETEIKNALYKGHEGFSKLLPKLTKQVEQYNKEVKASNDSINKPIKDILEEISDENAWRRNVNEIKVDSVTEEEVKKVETLVSECKKFCKTFTDAFEFKDNKVKKSEMRNVIRHLNSALQPIMNSALKAVSHEIGRLEKLSDNDKKMLAAMESKITETCKTLKDEINRGITAEVEDLVKELRSKVQEILMLLKEINEKLKGYVNQLDEWIKKADALANEASDEANFISGKRPGFDYQNGIKKIVRELDERSRVLCSYIDEVKKELKSKVTAALKGVIAMNEAVRTDLNQVKGQLLTGLNNYVSKYVEEVQKKVKEIKGEPDGNSGLSQVVAKVKEWAEKFRGNFAGAGGSTGTDGTILSRWVKEIIESGAVKFYLGWVGLDSHKDEVKRAMTEEIKKIFNEGTDTVKTPAVDSNSMKDSLTNVKNYLSQVASKVGEKASTGQVSQFAGGIAKHHMLLSLSISPDKNLESAVEIVLKYVSAAATNLANEIDKLALQPDDDNNLGKNVDNALQVATELDSAFGTAVKKGGDIPSDAAPFKTGAPDLKANIQKTISEALDKKIGESDNLDGGKVTITQTNFDTYNRYINQETPVTSKTETDQLKGQLPEAINAIGTYAESGFTVNPTKEDLDKWSKDLKSNLESLLSAFATSGTFIKEKLTTLRTQTIGKELRQIHSELKSLQNELETGPIQKATEFLDEAQRLQQKCIQSLHYHVEQKIKQANSDVTTEARKQYVCTVKALLTEFSKKVQGELDRMPDAIDIDLNKGLKGFMKKFGEHFVVKVKELNDVDAKKFTPKSPLSHAVFILNKALGSFVHEVKTQTEFTSDIKKIRPVHDALLNLFEGLKTSEHFNHEYSINLDALKKTFQGFHPSKFGEPTTVLTQTLKEGIGALVKELDKAYVNKYEGSKAITWEGTFTSAQVQESKNIAKAFLTSIYTFHETLYTLNKGCMKGGEWRSMTCCETGKRGENPLGSFLKRSGFQIAKDDTSKEGELKFPSTAFTGETIYGKLFEQEFGDAEIVAHLRTCESNVSKKPKQFDFSDLLECLLYHTEKYNEVCHLSTFSAKKQPCSVSDMLTWLSGLTYNRVYTSLRFDALPPLLESDKPKSYSADNIEVSVVDNKSLYLNAYPNKITYDNFVTAIDHICAMSYDVLICIAGHGDAETVYGSDLCNNSVQLHYPKTGEECLSTLLDIMRRLLPPLRFLVTQCGISPSDNANQKTNQSVNLRARQTANQTPKQTANQRLH
;
A
#
# COMPACT_ATOMS: atom_id res chain seq x y z
N MET A 1 -3.86 -12.71 -0.76
CA MET A 1 -4.61 -12.00 -1.82
C MET A 1 -4.90 -12.92 -3.02
N GLY A 2 -3.89 -13.49 -3.70
CA GLY A 2 -4.02 -14.26 -4.95
C GLY A 2 -5.18 -15.26 -5.12
N LYS A 3 -5.58 -16.03 -4.09
CA LYS A 3 -6.76 -16.92 -4.20
C LYS A 3 -8.05 -16.16 -4.51
N ILE A 4 -8.19 -14.93 -4.03
CA ILE A 4 -9.32 -14.04 -4.31
C ILE A 4 -9.26 -13.54 -5.76
N VAL A 5 -8.05 -13.21 -6.26
CA VAL A 5 -7.82 -12.83 -7.67
C VAL A 5 -8.30 -13.94 -8.60
N LEU A 6 -7.84 -15.18 -8.40
CA LEU A 6 -8.26 -16.32 -9.23
C LEU A 6 -9.76 -16.64 -9.08
N LYS A 7 -10.33 -16.55 -7.87
CA LYS A 7 -11.77 -16.76 -7.66
C LYS A 7 -12.59 -15.71 -8.42
N LYS A 8 -12.21 -14.43 -8.33
CA LYS A 8 -12.87 -13.32 -9.04
C LYS A 8 -12.74 -13.51 -10.56
N LEU A 9 -11.56 -13.89 -11.07
CA LEU A 9 -11.36 -14.22 -12.49
C LEU A 9 -12.35 -15.28 -12.98
N VAL A 10 -12.52 -16.38 -12.24
CA VAL A 10 -13.48 -17.45 -12.58
C VAL A 10 -14.91 -16.95 -12.53
N GLU A 11 -15.29 -16.23 -11.48
CA GLU A 11 -16.68 -15.81 -11.24
C GLU A 11 -17.15 -14.66 -12.12
N THR A 12 -16.30 -13.66 -12.41
CA THR A 12 -16.70 -12.43 -13.12
C THR A 12 -16.22 -12.32 -14.55
N GLU A 13 -15.16 -13.03 -14.95
CA GLU A 13 -14.58 -12.93 -16.30
C GLU A 13 -14.80 -14.23 -17.10
N ILE A 14 -14.31 -15.37 -16.61
CA ILE A 14 -14.35 -16.65 -17.35
C ILE A 14 -15.80 -17.05 -17.64
N LYS A 15 -16.65 -17.17 -16.60
CA LYS A 15 -18.08 -17.54 -16.78
C LYS A 15 -18.83 -16.60 -17.74
N ASN A 16 -18.48 -15.31 -17.76
CA ASN A 16 -19.11 -14.30 -18.60
C ASN A 16 -18.59 -14.27 -20.05
N ALA A 17 -17.49 -14.96 -20.34
CA ALA A 17 -16.94 -15.13 -21.67
C ALA A 17 -17.44 -16.41 -22.37
N LEU A 18 -17.74 -17.48 -21.61
CA LEU A 18 -18.11 -18.80 -22.14
C LEU A 18 -19.24 -18.76 -23.19
N TYR A 19 -20.28 -17.96 -22.95
CA TYR A 19 -21.43 -17.87 -23.85
C TYR A 19 -21.26 -16.90 -25.04
N LYS A 20 -20.12 -16.19 -25.12
CA LYS A 20 -19.83 -15.16 -26.14
C LYS A 20 -18.90 -15.66 -27.26
N GLY A 21 -18.54 -16.94 -27.26
CA GLY A 21 -17.69 -17.54 -28.29
C GLY A 21 -16.33 -16.83 -28.45
N HIS A 22 -15.81 -16.78 -29.68
CA HIS A 22 -14.49 -16.23 -30.01
C HIS A 22 -14.28 -14.80 -29.46
N GLU A 23 -15.28 -13.92 -29.58
CA GLU A 23 -15.18 -12.53 -29.07
C GLU A 23 -15.13 -12.46 -27.53
N GLY A 24 -15.76 -13.42 -26.85
CA GLY A 24 -15.62 -13.58 -25.40
C GLY A 24 -14.22 -13.99 -24.99
N PHE A 25 -13.69 -15.02 -25.66
CA PHE A 25 -12.37 -15.56 -25.37
C PHE A 25 -11.23 -14.60 -25.73
N SER A 26 -11.33 -13.85 -26.83
CA SER A 26 -10.30 -12.88 -27.23
C SER A 26 -10.14 -11.73 -26.22
N LYS A 27 -11.22 -11.36 -25.53
CA LYS A 27 -11.19 -10.40 -24.40
C LYS A 27 -10.78 -11.04 -23.08
N LEU A 28 -11.01 -12.34 -22.90
CA LEU A 28 -10.67 -13.09 -21.69
C LEU A 28 -9.17 -13.43 -21.61
N LEU A 29 -8.56 -13.93 -22.67
CA LEU A 29 -7.21 -14.48 -22.65
C LEU A 29 -6.12 -13.47 -22.19
N PRO A 30 -6.14 -12.19 -22.62
CA PRO A 30 -5.22 -11.19 -22.08
C PRO A 30 -5.41 -10.93 -20.57
N LYS A 31 -6.67 -10.95 -20.09
CA LYS A 31 -6.98 -10.80 -18.66
C LYS A 31 -6.55 -12.02 -17.84
N LEU A 32 -6.78 -13.22 -18.35
CA LEU A 32 -6.33 -14.49 -17.76
C LEU A 32 -4.81 -14.48 -17.58
N THR A 33 -4.06 -14.09 -18.61
CA THR A 33 -2.59 -13.95 -18.55
C THR A 33 -2.18 -13.00 -17.43
N LYS A 34 -2.69 -11.77 -17.45
CA LYS A 34 -2.35 -10.75 -16.44
C LYS A 34 -2.70 -11.17 -15.01
N GLN A 35 -3.83 -11.86 -14.79
CA GLN A 35 -4.24 -12.27 -13.45
C GLN A 35 -3.49 -13.51 -12.93
N VAL A 36 -3.06 -14.43 -13.80
CA VAL A 36 -2.18 -15.55 -13.40
C VAL A 36 -0.76 -15.05 -13.09
N GLU A 37 -0.23 -14.10 -13.88
CA GLU A 37 1.03 -13.41 -13.55
C GLU A 37 0.93 -12.67 -12.20
N GLN A 38 -0.17 -11.94 -11.97
CA GLN A 38 -0.40 -11.24 -10.70
C GLN A 38 -0.49 -12.21 -9.52
N TYR A 39 -1.19 -13.34 -9.68
CA TYR A 39 -1.23 -14.41 -8.67
C TYR A 39 0.18 -14.92 -8.32
N ASN A 40 1.00 -15.24 -9.33
CA ASN A 40 2.35 -15.75 -9.11
C ASN A 40 3.26 -14.70 -8.44
N LYS A 41 3.14 -13.42 -8.80
CA LYS A 41 3.84 -12.30 -8.13
C LYS A 41 3.42 -12.15 -6.67
N GLU A 42 2.12 -12.18 -6.37
CA GLU A 42 1.61 -12.10 -4.99
C GLU A 42 2.02 -13.30 -4.14
N VAL A 43 2.04 -14.52 -4.71
CA VAL A 43 2.54 -15.72 -4.01
C VAL A 43 4.03 -15.62 -3.73
N LYS A 44 4.84 -15.11 -4.67
CA LYS A 44 6.26 -14.86 -4.43
C LYS A 44 6.47 -13.84 -3.31
N ALA A 45 5.87 -12.64 -3.43
CA ALA A 45 5.97 -11.60 -2.40
C ALA A 45 5.49 -12.08 -1.02
N SER A 46 4.52 -12.99 -0.99
CA SER A 46 4.06 -13.64 0.24
C SER A 46 5.11 -14.58 0.84
N ASN A 47 5.83 -15.39 0.04
CA ASN A 47 6.95 -16.19 0.56
C ASN A 47 8.11 -15.28 1.01
N ASP A 48 8.44 -14.26 0.20
CA ASP A 48 9.49 -13.27 0.49
C ASP A 48 9.24 -12.53 1.82
N SER A 49 7.97 -12.29 2.21
CA SER A 49 7.65 -11.59 3.47
C SER A 49 7.96 -12.41 4.74
N ILE A 50 7.96 -13.75 4.67
CA ILE A 50 8.50 -14.61 5.74
C ILE A 50 10.01 -14.75 5.58
N ASN A 51 10.49 -14.93 4.35
CA ASN A 51 11.87 -15.27 4.07
C ASN A 51 12.81 -14.12 4.46
N LYS A 52 12.42 -12.87 4.21
CA LYS A 52 13.23 -11.69 4.52
C LYS A 52 13.61 -11.60 6.02
N PRO A 53 12.68 -11.54 7.00
CA PRO A 53 13.05 -11.52 8.42
C PRO A 53 13.97 -12.68 8.85
N ILE A 54 13.84 -13.85 8.23
CA ILE A 54 14.71 -15.02 8.49
C ILE A 54 16.12 -14.79 7.92
N LYS A 55 16.24 -14.29 6.69
CA LYS A 55 17.53 -13.90 6.08
C LYS A 55 18.19 -12.77 6.88
N ASP A 56 17.44 -11.74 7.25
CA ASP A 56 17.92 -10.59 8.02
C ASP A 56 18.56 -11.02 9.37
N ILE A 57 17.91 -11.90 10.16
CA ILE A 57 18.51 -12.39 11.43
C ILE A 57 19.66 -13.37 11.22
N LEU A 58 19.64 -14.19 10.15
CA LEU A 58 20.74 -15.10 9.81
C LEU A 58 22.01 -14.33 9.41
N GLU A 59 21.85 -13.24 8.66
CA GLU A 59 22.96 -12.36 8.25
C GLU A 59 23.62 -11.71 9.48
N GLU A 60 22.84 -11.22 10.45
CA GLU A 60 23.35 -10.59 11.68
C GLU A 60 24.12 -11.55 12.60
N ILE A 61 23.71 -12.83 12.68
CA ILE A 61 24.36 -13.85 13.52
C ILE A 61 25.45 -14.66 12.80
N SER A 62 25.68 -14.43 11.51
CA SER A 62 26.64 -15.15 10.68
C SER A 62 28.09 -14.87 11.09
N ASP A 63 29.00 -15.83 10.87
CA ASP A 63 30.44 -15.64 11.15
C ASP A 63 31.10 -14.58 10.22
N GLU A 64 30.41 -14.15 9.16
CA GLU A 64 30.81 -13.04 8.30
C GLU A 64 30.47 -11.66 8.90
N ASN A 65 29.48 -11.58 9.80
CA ASN A 65 29.08 -10.31 10.42
C ASN A 65 30.06 -9.88 11.52
N ALA A 66 30.27 -8.56 11.63
CA ALA A 66 31.11 -7.95 12.66
C ALA A 66 30.67 -8.31 14.08
N TRP A 67 29.37 -8.38 14.37
CA TRP A 67 28.84 -8.77 15.68
C TRP A 67 29.35 -10.14 16.13
N ARG A 68 29.31 -11.14 15.25
CA ARG A 68 29.75 -12.51 15.57
C ARG A 68 31.25 -12.61 15.79
N ARG A 69 32.04 -11.89 14.99
CA ARG A 69 33.51 -11.77 15.17
C ARG A 69 33.83 -11.10 16.50
N ASN A 70 33.17 -9.99 16.82
CA ASN A 70 33.33 -9.28 18.08
C ASN A 70 33.00 -10.16 19.29
N VAL A 71 31.95 -11.01 19.22
CA VAL A 71 31.65 -12.00 20.27
C VAL A 71 32.80 -13.01 20.43
N ASN A 72 33.39 -13.50 19.33
CA ASN A 72 34.52 -14.42 19.40
C ASN A 72 35.79 -13.76 19.98
N GLU A 73 36.02 -12.49 19.67
CA GLU A 73 37.19 -11.69 20.11
C GLU A 73 37.16 -11.22 21.58
N ILE A 74 36.03 -11.36 22.30
CA ILE A 74 35.94 -11.04 23.74
C ILE A 74 37.08 -11.73 24.52
N LYS A 75 37.89 -10.96 25.24
CA LYS A 75 38.99 -11.48 26.06
C LYS A 75 38.45 -12.01 27.39
N VAL A 76 38.89 -13.22 27.78
CA VAL A 76 38.43 -13.90 29.01
C VAL A 76 39.53 -14.09 30.06
N ASP A 77 40.81 -13.95 29.68
CA ASP A 77 41.93 -14.21 30.59
C ASP A 77 42.30 -13.00 31.46
N SER A 78 41.99 -11.78 30.99
CA SER A 78 42.27 -10.52 31.68
C SER A 78 41.10 -9.54 31.53
N VAL A 79 39.98 -9.82 32.23
CA VAL A 79 38.74 -9.06 32.08
C VAL A 79 38.82 -7.70 32.78
N THR A 80 38.79 -6.63 31.98
CA THR A 80 38.71 -5.25 32.44
C THR A 80 37.26 -4.73 32.39
N GLU A 81 37.03 -3.54 32.93
CA GLU A 81 35.73 -2.85 32.81
C GLU A 81 35.37 -2.53 31.34
N GLU A 82 36.38 -2.39 30.49
CA GLU A 82 36.24 -2.23 29.03
C GLU A 82 35.59 -3.48 28.40
N GLU A 83 36.03 -4.68 28.80
CA GLU A 83 35.48 -5.94 28.29
C GLU A 83 34.06 -6.20 28.81
N VAL A 84 33.75 -5.81 30.06
CA VAL A 84 32.37 -5.82 30.57
C VAL A 84 31.47 -4.93 29.70
N LYS A 85 31.89 -3.70 29.38
CA LYS A 85 31.14 -2.79 28.50
C LYS A 85 30.97 -3.35 27.08
N LYS A 86 32.00 -3.96 26.48
CA LYS A 86 31.88 -4.60 25.16
C LYS A 86 30.83 -5.72 25.15
N VAL A 87 30.82 -6.57 26.18
CA VAL A 87 29.82 -7.63 26.33
C VAL A 87 28.41 -7.04 26.44
N GLU A 88 28.22 -6.00 27.24
CA GLU A 88 26.92 -5.32 27.34
C GLU A 88 26.46 -4.70 26.01
N THR A 89 27.38 -4.08 25.27
CA THR A 89 27.10 -3.55 23.92
C THR A 89 26.65 -4.68 22.98
N LEU A 90 27.38 -5.80 22.93
CA LEU A 90 27.04 -6.94 22.07
C LEU A 90 25.70 -7.61 22.43
N VAL A 91 25.34 -7.65 23.73
CA VAL A 91 23.98 -8.04 24.18
C VAL A 91 22.94 -7.04 23.66
N SER A 92 23.19 -5.74 23.75
CA SER A 92 22.25 -4.71 23.31
C SER A 92 22.02 -4.71 21.79
N GLU A 93 23.08 -4.93 21.01
CA GLU A 93 23.03 -5.13 19.55
C GLU A 93 22.23 -6.39 19.21
N CYS A 94 22.49 -7.49 19.92
CA CYS A 94 21.76 -8.74 19.73
C CYS A 94 20.25 -8.56 20.00
N LYS A 95 19.88 -7.93 21.12
CA LYS A 95 18.47 -7.59 21.42
C LYS A 95 17.85 -6.71 20.34
N LYS A 96 18.61 -5.79 19.72
CA LYS A 96 18.12 -4.89 18.67
C LYS A 96 17.70 -5.66 17.41
N PHE A 97 18.54 -6.55 16.87
CA PHE A 97 18.14 -7.34 15.69
C PHE A 97 17.12 -8.45 16.03
N CYS A 98 17.19 -9.04 17.24
CA CYS A 98 16.17 -9.97 17.72
C CYS A 98 14.79 -9.31 17.85
N LYS A 99 14.74 -8.02 18.20
CA LYS A 99 13.50 -7.24 18.22
C LYS A 99 12.93 -7.08 16.81
N THR A 100 13.74 -6.74 15.80
CA THR A 100 13.29 -6.67 14.39
C THR A 100 12.62 -7.97 13.94
N PHE A 101 13.22 -9.12 14.26
CA PHE A 101 12.64 -10.43 14.00
C PHE A 101 11.33 -10.65 14.78
N THR A 102 11.31 -10.28 16.05
CA THR A 102 10.14 -10.47 16.93
C THR A 102 8.94 -9.61 16.49
N ASP A 103 9.18 -8.36 16.10
CA ASP A 103 8.17 -7.42 15.60
C ASP A 103 7.66 -7.83 14.20
N ALA A 104 8.49 -8.48 13.38
CA ALA A 104 8.08 -9.00 12.08
C ALA A 104 7.01 -10.11 12.17
N PHE A 105 7.06 -10.94 13.22
CA PHE A 105 6.14 -12.07 13.45
C PHE A 105 5.09 -11.83 14.55
N GLU A 106 5.28 -10.81 15.40
CA GLU A 106 4.48 -10.52 16.61
C GLU A 106 4.33 -11.78 17.49
N PHE A 107 5.43 -12.27 18.07
CA PHE A 107 5.36 -13.45 18.93
C PHE A 107 4.59 -13.20 20.22
N LYS A 108 3.69 -14.12 20.58
CA LYS A 108 3.11 -14.23 21.92
C LYS A 108 2.90 -15.70 22.26
N ASP A 109 3.35 -16.10 23.46
CA ASP A 109 3.36 -17.51 23.92
C ASP A 109 4.16 -18.44 22.97
N ASN A 110 5.29 -17.95 22.45
CA ASN A 110 6.12 -18.57 21.41
C ASN A 110 5.35 -18.97 20.14
N LYS A 111 4.31 -18.19 19.78
CA LYS A 111 3.48 -18.37 18.57
C LYS A 111 3.37 -17.04 17.82
N VAL A 112 3.53 -17.10 16.50
CA VAL A 112 3.28 -15.97 15.58
C VAL A 112 1.84 -15.46 15.78
N LYS A 113 1.64 -14.18 16.12
CA LYS A 113 0.30 -13.56 16.17
C LYS A 113 -0.01 -12.69 14.98
N LYS A 114 0.98 -12.16 14.25
CA LYS A 114 0.73 -11.34 13.07
C LYS A 114 -0.17 -12.07 12.09
N SER A 115 -1.33 -11.50 11.79
CA SER A 115 -2.40 -12.18 11.05
C SER A 115 -1.97 -12.55 9.64
N GLU A 116 -1.20 -11.65 9.00
CA GLU A 116 -0.56 -11.82 7.70
C GLU A 116 0.40 -13.01 7.72
N MET A 117 1.42 -12.99 8.60
CA MET A 117 2.41 -14.08 8.69
C MET A 117 1.76 -15.42 8.99
N ARG A 118 0.78 -15.49 9.90
CA ARG A 118 0.00 -16.73 10.16
C ARG A 118 -0.70 -17.24 8.90
N ASN A 119 -1.26 -16.35 8.08
CA ASN A 119 -1.92 -16.72 6.83
C ASN A 119 -0.92 -17.22 5.79
N VAL A 120 0.26 -16.61 5.69
CA VAL A 120 1.33 -17.08 4.79
C VAL A 120 1.87 -18.44 5.24
N ILE A 121 2.20 -18.62 6.52
CA ILE A 121 2.70 -19.90 7.06
C ILE A 121 1.70 -21.04 6.79
N ARG A 122 0.40 -20.79 6.95
CA ARG A 122 -0.70 -21.71 6.62
C ARG A 122 -0.83 -22.02 5.12
N HIS A 123 -0.09 -21.32 4.25
CA HIS A 123 -0.08 -21.50 2.80
C HIS A 123 1.30 -21.90 2.27
N LEU A 124 2.25 -22.24 3.13
CA LEU A 124 3.41 -23.07 2.78
C LEU A 124 2.95 -24.51 2.50
N ASN A 125 3.76 -25.29 1.79
CA ASN A 125 3.56 -26.71 1.58
C ASN A 125 3.36 -27.46 2.91
N SER A 126 2.52 -28.49 2.93
CA SER A 126 2.15 -29.27 4.12
C SER A 126 3.34 -29.91 4.85
N ALA A 127 4.46 -30.18 4.15
CA ALA A 127 5.70 -30.64 4.78
C ALA A 127 6.51 -29.51 5.42
N LEU A 128 6.48 -28.29 4.85
CA LEU A 128 7.26 -27.14 5.34
C LEU A 128 6.55 -26.39 6.48
N GLN A 129 5.22 -26.27 6.43
CA GLN A 129 4.43 -25.60 7.46
C GLN A 129 4.76 -26.05 8.90
N PRO A 130 4.77 -27.35 9.27
CA PRO A 130 5.07 -27.76 10.64
C PRO A 130 6.52 -27.46 11.04
N ILE A 131 7.48 -27.64 10.12
CA ILE A 131 8.90 -27.35 10.35
C ILE A 131 9.09 -25.86 10.63
N MET A 132 8.51 -24.99 9.81
CA MET A 132 8.53 -23.53 10.00
C MET A 132 7.96 -23.12 11.36
N ASN A 133 6.82 -23.67 11.78
CA ASN A 133 6.25 -23.37 13.09
C ASN A 133 7.13 -23.87 14.25
N SER A 134 7.85 -24.99 14.08
CA SER A 134 8.80 -25.48 15.07
C SER A 134 10.02 -24.56 15.19
N ALA A 135 10.63 -24.20 14.07
CA ALA A 135 11.80 -23.31 14.02
C ALA A 135 11.48 -21.93 14.62
N LEU A 136 10.40 -21.28 14.18
CA LEU A 136 9.98 -19.98 14.72
C LEU A 136 9.66 -20.03 16.22
N LYS A 137 9.08 -21.13 16.71
CA LYS A 137 8.85 -21.36 18.16
C LYS A 137 10.16 -21.52 18.92
N ALA A 138 11.13 -22.25 18.37
CA ALA A 138 12.45 -22.44 18.97
C ALA A 138 13.23 -21.12 19.03
N VAL A 139 13.27 -20.34 17.94
CA VAL A 139 13.92 -19.02 17.92
C VAL A 139 13.25 -18.05 18.91
N SER A 140 11.91 -17.99 18.94
CA SER A 140 11.18 -17.18 19.94
C SER A 140 11.50 -17.58 21.39
N HIS A 141 11.76 -18.87 21.65
CA HIS A 141 12.19 -19.34 22.97
C HIS A 141 13.62 -18.90 23.28
N GLU A 142 14.56 -19.04 22.35
CA GLU A 142 15.95 -18.66 22.57
C GLU A 142 16.14 -17.14 22.72
N ILE A 143 15.36 -16.32 22.02
CA ILE A 143 15.34 -14.85 22.22
C ILE A 143 14.94 -14.53 23.66
N GLY A 144 13.81 -15.07 24.14
CA GLY A 144 13.36 -14.85 25.53
C GLY A 144 14.30 -15.44 26.59
N ARG A 145 15.01 -16.55 26.28
CA ARG A 145 16.05 -17.14 27.13
C ARG A 145 17.28 -16.23 27.21
N LEU A 146 17.75 -15.69 26.08
CA LEU A 146 18.86 -14.75 26.02
C LEU A 146 18.57 -13.51 26.87
N GLU A 147 17.42 -12.86 26.64
CA GLU A 147 17.02 -11.65 27.37
C GLU A 147 16.96 -11.89 28.89
N LYS A 148 16.30 -12.98 29.31
CA LYS A 148 16.11 -13.28 30.74
C LYS A 148 17.43 -13.59 31.44
N LEU A 149 18.33 -14.36 30.80
CA LEU A 149 19.60 -14.75 31.41
C LEU A 149 20.61 -13.58 31.39
N SER A 150 20.72 -12.83 30.29
CA SER A 150 21.63 -11.66 30.24
C SER A 150 21.30 -10.61 31.31
N ASP A 151 20.00 -10.37 31.54
CA ASP A 151 19.53 -9.37 32.49
C ASP A 151 19.62 -9.86 33.94
N ASN A 152 19.59 -11.18 34.16
CA ASN A 152 19.86 -11.78 35.45
C ASN A 152 21.35 -11.69 35.81
N ASP A 153 22.22 -12.08 34.89
CA ASP A 153 23.66 -12.13 35.14
C ASP A 153 24.24 -10.73 35.33
N LYS A 154 23.72 -9.72 34.61
CA LYS A 154 24.08 -8.31 34.83
C LYS A 154 23.68 -7.81 36.23
N LYS A 155 22.50 -8.21 36.74
CA LYS A 155 22.07 -7.90 38.11
C LYS A 155 22.93 -8.60 39.15
N MET A 156 23.32 -9.85 38.90
CA MET A 156 24.19 -10.61 39.79
C MET A 156 25.60 -10.02 39.87
N LEU A 157 26.19 -9.59 38.74
CA LEU A 157 27.49 -8.88 38.77
C LEU A 157 27.42 -7.61 39.63
N ALA A 158 26.43 -6.75 39.41
CA ALA A 158 26.28 -5.50 40.18
C ALA A 158 26.08 -5.76 41.69
N ALA A 159 25.32 -6.80 42.06
CA ALA A 159 25.19 -7.22 43.45
C ALA A 159 26.50 -7.77 44.04
N MET A 160 27.29 -8.51 43.24
CA MET A 160 28.58 -9.06 43.62
C MET A 160 29.60 -7.93 43.89
N GLU A 161 29.77 -7.00 42.95
CA GLU A 161 30.68 -5.85 43.10
C GLU A 161 30.33 -4.98 44.33
N SER A 162 29.03 -4.76 44.56
CA SER A 162 28.54 -4.06 45.75
C SER A 162 28.93 -4.79 47.04
N LYS A 163 28.69 -6.11 47.10
CA LYS A 163 28.98 -6.91 48.30
C LYS A 163 30.49 -7.07 48.56
N ILE A 164 31.31 -7.21 47.51
CA ILE A 164 32.77 -7.23 47.62
C ILE A 164 33.26 -5.89 48.22
N THR A 165 32.78 -4.76 47.67
CA THR A 165 33.17 -3.42 48.14
C THR A 165 32.79 -3.17 49.60
N GLU A 166 31.57 -3.55 49.99
CA GLU A 166 31.10 -3.45 51.38
C GLU A 166 31.95 -4.30 52.33
N THR A 167 32.19 -5.57 51.99
CA THR A 167 32.91 -6.53 52.85
C THR A 167 34.37 -6.13 53.02
N CYS A 168 35.05 -5.72 51.94
CA CYS A 168 36.42 -5.21 51.97
C CYS A 168 36.55 -3.94 52.83
N LYS A 169 35.53 -3.06 52.83
CA LYS A 169 35.50 -1.88 53.69
C LYS A 169 35.36 -2.26 55.17
N THR A 170 34.40 -3.11 55.51
CA THR A 170 34.20 -3.57 56.91
C THR A 170 35.48 -4.23 57.45
N LEU A 171 36.11 -5.11 56.67
CA LEU A 171 37.34 -5.80 57.06
C LEU A 171 38.50 -4.81 57.31
N LYS A 172 38.66 -3.79 56.48
CA LYS A 172 39.63 -2.70 56.70
C LYS A 172 39.37 -1.98 58.03
N ASP A 173 38.12 -1.59 58.27
CA ASP A 173 37.73 -0.78 59.43
C ASP A 173 37.83 -1.60 60.74
N GLU A 174 37.64 -2.92 60.68
CA GLU A 174 37.89 -3.86 61.78
C GLU A 174 39.38 -4.04 62.08
N ILE A 175 40.21 -4.34 61.07
CA ILE A 175 41.64 -4.57 61.25
C ILE A 175 42.36 -3.30 61.74
N ASN A 176 42.07 -2.14 61.14
CA ASN A 176 42.71 -0.88 61.55
C ASN A 176 42.37 -0.48 62.99
N ARG A 177 41.13 -0.77 63.44
CA ARG A 177 40.68 -0.54 64.82
C ARG A 177 41.39 -1.46 65.82
N GLY A 178 41.59 -2.74 65.48
CA GLY A 178 42.39 -3.67 66.29
C GLY A 178 43.84 -3.21 66.44
N ILE A 179 44.49 -2.87 65.32
CA ILE A 179 45.87 -2.35 65.29
C ILE A 179 46.02 -1.09 66.16
N THR A 180 45.08 -0.14 66.07
CA THR A 180 45.12 1.07 66.89
C THR A 180 45.04 0.74 68.38
N ALA A 181 44.10 -0.12 68.80
CA ALA A 181 43.92 -0.49 70.20
C ALA A 181 45.16 -1.20 70.79
N GLU A 182 45.68 -2.23 70.11
CA GLU A 182 46.82 -3.01 70.62
C GLU A 182 48.11 -2.18 70.72
N VAL A 183 48.36 -1.29 69.73
CA VAL A 183 49.55 -0.41 69.75
C VAL A 183 49.40 0.73 70.77
N GLU A 184 48.18 1.23 70.99
CA GLU A 184 47.90 2.22 72.03
C GLU A 184 48.08 1.65 73.45
N ASP A 185 47.52 0.47 73.75
CA ASP A 185 47.63 -0.13 75.08
C ASP A 185 49.08 -0.53 75.41
N LEU A 186 49.84 -1.11 74.46
CA LEU A 186 51.26 -1.44 74.66
C LEU A 186 52.10 -0.19 75.01
N VAL A 187 51.94 0.90 74.24
CA VAL A 187 52.73 2.12 74.48
C VAL A 187 52.28 2.83 75.75
N LYS A 188 50.99 2.78 76.09
CA LYS A 188 50.45 3.31 77.35
C LYS A 188 50.99 2.58 78.57
N GLU A 189 51.08 1.26 78.55
CA GLU A 189 51.68 0.47 79.63
C GLU A 189 53.18 0.80 79.80
N LEU A 190 53.92 0.83 78.69
CA LEU A 190 55.35 1.15 78.68
C LEU A 190 55.64 2.58 79.20
N ARG A 191 54.81 3.55 78.81
CA ARG A 191 54.93 4.95 79.28
C ARG A 191 54.53 5.10 80.75
N SER A 192 53.54 4.36 81.26
CA SER A 192 53.22 4.37 82.70
C SER A 192 54.44 3.95 83.53
N LYS A 193 55.12 2.87 83.13
CA LYS A 193 56.30 2.33 83.83
C LYS A 193 57.48 3.31 83.82
N VAL A 194 57.72 4.02 82.72
CA VAL A 194 58.79 5.05 82.67
C VAL A 194 58.39 6.34 83.39
N GLN A 195 57.11 6.71 83.40
CA GLN A 195 56.59 7.83 84.20
C GLN A 195 56.77 7.59 85.70
N GLU A 196 56.52 6.37 86.19
CA GLU A 196 56.80 5.96 87.58
C GLU A 196 58.29 6.18 87.94
N ILE A 197 59.21 5.79 87.06
CA ILE A 197 60.66 6.00 87.23
C ILE A 197 61.03 7.50 87.22
N LEU A 198 60.46 8.28 86.29
CA LEU A 198 60.72 9.72 86.18
C LEU A 198 60.29 10.49 87.42
N MET A 199 59.18 10.10 88.07
CA MET A 199 58.74 10.71 89.34
C MET A 199 59.75 10.44 90.48
N LEU A 200 60.22 9.19 90.62
CA LEU A 200 61.22 8.84 91.63
C LEU A 200 62.55 9.59 91.43
N LEU A 201 63.02 9.70 90.18
CA LEU A 201 64.23 10.45 89.86
C LEU A 201 64.10 11.94 90.20
N LYS A 202 62.95 12.56 89.92
CA LYS A 202 62.66 13.96 90.29
C LYS A 202 62.61 14.16 91.81
N GLU A 203 62.03 13.22 92.55
CA GLU A 203 62.01 13.27 94.03
C GLU A 203 63.42 13.21 94.64
N ILE A 204 64.30 12.36 94.08
CA ILE A 204 65.71 12.26 94.48
C ILE A 204 66.45 13.58 94.17
N ASN A 205 66.20 14.19 93.01
CA ASN A 205 66.81 15.48 92.64
C ASN A 205 66.43 16.61 93.60
N GLU A 206 65.14 16.74 93.95
CA GLU A 206 64.69 17.78 94.89
C GLU A 206 65.24 17.56 96.31
N LYS A 207 65.42 16.29 96.76
CA LYS A 207 66.11 15.99 98.02
C LYS A 207 67.58 16.40 97.99
N LEU A 208 68.31 16.08 96.92
CA LEU A 208 69.71 16.50 96.71
C LEU A 208 69.86 18.03 96.70
N LYS A 209 69.00 18.72 95.95
CA LYS A 209 68.90 20.19 95.89
C LYS A 209 68.60 20.80 97.27
N GLY A 210 67.74 20.15 98.06
CA GLY A 210 67.51 20.49 99.46
C GLY A 210 68.79 20.44 100.32
N TYR A 211 69.59 19.37 100.21
CA TYR A 211 70.86 19.25 100.95
C TYR A 211 71.93 20.25 100.47
N VAL A 212 72.05 20.49 99.16
CA VAL A 212 72.95 21.52 98.60
C VAL A 212 72.58 22.90 99.15
N ASN A 213 71.30 23.26 99.16
CA ASN A 213 70.82 24.55 99.69
C ASN A 213 71.06 24.70 101.20
N GLN A 214 70.87 23.64 101.99
CA GLN A 214 71.16 23.66 103.43
C GLN A 214 72.65 23.86 103.71
N LEU A 215 73.52 23.19 102.94
CA LEU A 215 74.97 23.37 103.08
C LEU A 215 75.43 24.77 102.64
N ASP A 216 74.84 25.32 101.58
CA ASP A 216 75.05 26.70 101.12
C ASP A 216 74.58 27.72 102.18
N GLU A 217 73.45 27.48 102.86
CA GLU A 217 73.03 28.28 104.02
C GLU A 217 74.02 28.20 105.20
N TRP A 218 74.56 27.03 105.51
CA TRP A 218 75.53 26.87 106.59
C TRP A 218 76.86 27.56 106.27
N ILE A 219 77.33 27.46 105.02
CA ILE A 219 78.49 28.22 104.52
C ILE A 219 78.22 29.73 104.62
N LYS A 220 77.06 30.20 104.17
CA LYS A 220 76.67 31.62 104.28
C LYS A 220 76.62 32.11 105.72
N LYS A 221 76.08 31.33 106.66
CA LYS A 221 76.03 31.68 108.09
C LYS A 221 77.44 31.74 108.72
N ALA A 222 78.32 30.80 108.36
CA ALA A 222 79.71 30.77 108.85
C ALA A 222 80.57 31.90 108.26
N ASP A 223 80.49 32.13 106.93
CA ASP A 223 81.15 33.28 106.30
C ASP A 223 80.56 34.60 106.79
N ALA A 224 79.26 34.70 107.07
CA ALA A 224 78.63 35.91 107.62
C ALA A 224 79.21 36.29 108.98
N LEU A 225 79.28 35.36 109.95
CA LEU A 225 79.87 35.62 111.27
C LEU A 225 81.36 36.00 111.19
N ALA A 226 82.12 35.37 110.28
CA ALA A 226 83.53 35.70 110.06
C ALA A 226 83.72 37.06 109.34
N ASN A 227 82.80 37.43 108.45
CA ASN A 227 82.79 38.74 107.80
C ASN A 227 82.35 39.82 108.79
N GLU A 228 81.31 39.61 109.60
CA GLU A 228 80.78 40.55 110.60
C GLU A 228 81.88 40.98 111.60
N ALA A 229 82.61 40.03 112.16
CA ALA A 229 83.77 40.32 113.01
C ALA A 229 84.92 41.03 112.25
N SER A 230 85.10 40.75 110.96
CA SER A 230 86.12 41.39 110.12
C SER A 230 85.68 42.74 109.58
N ASP A 231 84.39 43.03 109.55
CA ASP A 231 83.78 44.25 109.03
C ASP A 231 83.78 45.36 110.08
N GLU A 232 83.65 45.01 111.37
CA GLU A 232 83.89 45.95 112.47
C GLU A 232 85.36 46.39 112.52
N ALA A 233 86.30 45.48 112.21
CA ALA A 233 87.71 45.82 112.01
C ALA A 233 87.94 46.68 110.75
N ASN A 234 87.25 46.38 109.65
CA ASN A 234 87.25 47.20 108.43
C ASN A 234 86.63 48.59 108.66
N PHE A 235 85.67 48.73 109.57
CA PHE A 235 85.00 50.00 109.87
C PHE A 235 86.00 51.03 110.40
N ILE A 236 86.79 50.61 111.40
CA ILE A 236 87.86 51.42 111.97
C ILE A 236 88.97 51.64 110.92
N SER A 237 89.41 50.60 110.21
CA SER A 237 90.50 50.70 109.22
C SER A 237 90.15 51.55 107.99
N GLY A 238 88.89 51.54 107.60
CA GLY A 238 88.34 52.24 106.43
C GLY A 238 88.08 53.72 106.69
N LYS A 239 88.66 54.29 107.75
CA LYS A 239 88.50 55.68 108.19
C LYS A 239 87.06 56.03 108.65
N ARG A 240 86.15 55.05 108.79
CA ARG A 240 84.69 55.26 108.89
C ARG A 240 84.10 55.82 110.21
N PRO A 241 84.83 56.03 111.32
CA PRO A 241 84.24 56.76 112.45
C PRO A 241 83.83 58.18 112.05
N GLY A 242 82.52 58.44 111.98
CA GLY A 242 81.90 59.67 111.44
C GLY A 242 81.47 59.61 109.97
N PHE A 243 81.41 58.43 109.34
CA PHE A 243 81.17 58.21 107.90
C PHE A 243 79.91 58.85 107.29
N ASP A 244 78.82 58.97 108.03
CA ASP A 244 77.55 59.48 107.48
C ASP A 244 77.63 60.97 107.12
N TYR A 245 78.34 61.75 107.93
CA TYR A 245 78.68 63.15 107.65
C TYR A 245 79.71 63.31 106.53
N GLN A 246 80.23 62.19 106.02
CA GLN A 246 81.31 62.16 105.06
C GLN A 246 80.76 61.79 103.66
N ASN A 247 80.17 60.61 103.47
CA ASN A 247 79.85 60.16 102.12
C ASN A 247 78.73 60.95 101.41
N GLY A 248 77.75 61.46 102.16
CA GLY A 248 76.70 62.33 101.60
C GLY A 248 77.26 63.56 100.90
N ILE A 249 78.51 63.91 101.25
CA ILE A 249 79.19 65.08 100.75
C ILE A 249 79.96 64.72 99.42
N LYS A 250 80.88 63.76 99.33
CA LYS A 250 82.07 64.02 98.46
C LYS A 250 82.04 64.23 96.94
N LYS A 251 81.13 63.73 96.10
CA LYS A 251 81.17 64.07 94.65
C LYS A 251 79.74 64.13 94.16
N ILE A 252 79.25 65.30 93.80
CA ILE A 252 79.67 66.07 92.63
C ILE A 252 79.79 65.19 91.35
N VAL A 253 78.92 64.22 91.09
CA VAL A 253 77.52 64.54 90.78
C VAL A 253 77.51 65.90 90.03
N ARG A 254 77.83 65.77 88.73
CA ARG A 254 78.31 66.79 87.76
C ARG A 254 78.22 66.30 86.31
N GLU A 255 78.13 64.99 86.11
CA GLU A 255 78.47 64.30 84.84
C GLU A 255 77.26 63.82 84.05
N LEU A 256 76.06 63.90 84.62
CA LEU A 256 74.95 63.11 84.14
C LEU A 256 74.13 63.81 83.00
N ASP A 257 73.84 65.12 83.06
CA ASP A 257 72.68 65.76 82.35
C ASP A 257 72.57 65.61 80.80
N GLU A 258 73.68 65.64 80.08
CA GLU A 258 73.69 66.02 78.65
C GLU A 258 73.00 65.01 77.69
N ARG A 259 72.80 63.76 78.08
CA ARG A 259 72.67 62.63 77.13
C ARG A 259 71.31 62.38 76.47
N SER A 260 70.27 63.16 76.75
CA SER A 260 68.90 62.63 76.58
C SER A 260 68.07 63.10 75.36
N ARG A 261 68.31 64.28 74.79
CA ARG A 261 67.30 64.93 73.91
C ARG A 261 67.11 64.34 72.49
N VAL A 262 68.00 63.46 72.01
CA VAL A 262 68.09 63.10 70.57
C VAL A 262 67.18 61.94 70.12
N LEU A 263 66.70 61.10 71.05
CA LEU A 263 66.27 59.74 70.73
C LEU A 263 64.82 59.57 70.20
N CYS A 264 63.94 60.55 70.37
CA CYS A 264 62.49 60.34 70.23
C CYS A 264 61.88 60.59 68.83
N SER A 265 62.52 61.37 67.95
CA SER A 265 61.82 61.96 66.78
C SER A 265 61.64 61.04 65.55
N TYR A 266 62.28 59.87 65.50
CA TYR A 266 62.42 59.06 64.27
C TYR A 266 61.34 57.95 64.10
N ILE A 267 60.58 57.64 65.15
CA ILE A 267 59.77 56.41 65.24
C ILE A 267 58.31 56.57 64.77
N ASP A 268 57.77 57.79 64.77
CA ASP A 268 56.32 58.00 64.61
C ASP A 268 55.82 58.09 63.15
N GLU A 269 56.68 58.45 62.18
CA GLU A 269 56.25 58.58 60.77
C GLU A 269 55.93 57.23 60.11
N VAL A 270 56.72 56.19 60.39
CA VAL A 270 56.61 54.86 59.76
C VAL A 270 55.26 54.19 60.03
N LYS A 271 54.66 54.41 61.21
CA LYS A 271 53.38 53.78 61.61
C LYS A 271 52.17 54.28 60.80
N LYS A 272 52.26 55.48 60.22
CA LYS A 272 51.10 56.19 59.63
C LYS A 272 50.76 55.73 58.20
N GLU A 273 51.75 55.32 57.41
CA GLU A 273 51.55 54.97 56.00
C GLU A 273 50.88 53.60 55.81
N LEU A 274 51.26 52.62 56.64
CA LEU A 274 50.85 51.21 56.49
C LEU A 274 49.33 51.00 56.65
N LYS A 275 48.71 51.70 57.61
CA LYS A 275 47.25 51.61 57.91
C LYS A 275 46.36 52.11 56.76
N SER A 276 46.88 53.01 55.91
CA SER A 276 46.17 53.56 54.75
C SER A 276 45.96 52.52 53.64
N LYS A 277 47.00 51.72 53.35
CA LYS A 277 46.99 50.76 52.22
C LYS A 277 46.03 49.58 52.44
N VAL A 278 45.94 49.06 53.67
CA VAL A 278 45.02 47.95 54.03
C VAL A 278 43.55 48.33 53.81
N THR A 279 43.16 49.54 54.23
CA THR A 279 41.80 50.07 54.07
C THR A 279 41.39 50.20 52.59
N ALA A 280 42.35 50.53 51.71
CA ALA A 280 42.10 50.64 50.27
C ALA A 280 41.87 49.25 49.62
N ALA A 281 42.61 48.23 50.06
CA ALA A 281 42.50 46.88 49.51
C ALA A 281 41.13 46.22 49.79
N LEU A 282 40.59 46.36 51.01
CA LEU A 282 39.26 45.82 51.35
C LEU A 282 38.13 46.47 50.55
N LYS A 283 38.22 47.78 50.27
CA LYS A 283 37.27 48.48 49.38
C LYS A 283 37.32 47.97 47.94
N GLY A 284 38.50 47.52 47.47
CA GLY A 284 38.66 46.86 46.17
C GLY A 284 37.89 45.54 46.07
N VAL A 285 37.86 44.73 47.14
CA VAL A 285 37.14 43.45 47.16
C VAL A 285 35.62 43.65 47.07
N ILE A 286 35.06 44.67 47.74
CA ILE A 286 33.64 45.03 47.60
C ILE A 286 33.31 45.39 46.15
N ALA A 287 34.10 46.30 45.55
CA ALA A 287 33.88 46.74 44.18
C ALA A 287 33.97 45.57 43.17
N MET A 288 34.89 44.63 43.39
CA MET A 288 35.01 43.42 42.55
C MET A 288 33.82 42.47 42.71
N ASN A 289 33.29 42.29 43.93
CA ASN A 289 32.10 41.47 44.19
C ASN A 289 30.87 42.03 43.43
N GLU A 290 30.67 43.34 43.52
CA GLU A 290 29.56 44.01 42.82
C GLU A 290 29.73 43.99 41.30
N ALA A 291 30.95 44.23 40.79
CA ALA A 291 31.26 44.15 39.37
C ALA A 291 30.96 42.76 38.81
N VAL A 292 31.49 41.69 39.41
CA VAL A 292 31.25 40.31 38.92
C VAL A 292 29.77 39.94 38.94
N ARG A 293 29.00 40.33 39.97
CA ARG A 293 27.55 40.09 40.01
C ARG A 293 26.76 40.91 38.98
N THR A 294 27.29 42.05 38.53
CA THR A 294 26.69 42.90 37.49
C THR A 294 27.05 42.39 36.10
N ASP A 295 28.33 42.09 35.85
CA ASP A 295 28.84 41.53 34.60
C ASP A 295 28.22 40.16 34.30
N LEU A 296 28.02 39.31 35.33
CA LEU A 296 27.32 38.04 35.19
C LEU A 296 25.85 38.23 34.78
N ASN A 297 25.21 39.30 35.25
CA ASN A 297 23.85 39.66 34.85
C ASN A 297 23.83 40.22 33.41
N GLN A 298 24.85 40.99 33.04
CA GLN A 298 25.02 41.47 31.66
C GLN A 298 25.23 40.29 30.70
N VAL A 299 26.05 39.29 31.06
CA VAL A 299 26.22 38.04 30.30
C VAL A 299 24.91 37.25 30.24
N LYS A 300 24.16 37.15 31.34
CA LYS A 300 22.81 36.54 31.35
C LYS A 300 21.85 37.26 30.39
N GLY A 301 21.84 38.59 30.38
CA GLY A 301 21.06 39.41 29.45
C GLY A 301 21.50 39.28 27.99
N GLN A 302 22.82 39.21 27.74
CA GLN A 302 23.38 38.92 26.41
C GLN A 302 23.05 37.51 25.92
N LEU A 303 23.06 36.50 26.81
CA LEU A 303 22.66 35.14 26.48
C LEU A 303 21.16 35.02 26.22
N LEU A 304 20.31 35.64 27.06
CA LEU A 304 18.88 35.72 26.81
C LEU A 304 18.61 36.39 25.46
N THR A 305 19.23 37.53 25.20
CA THR A 305 19.08 38.27 23.93
C THR A 305 19.59 37.46 22.74
N GLY A 306 20.78 36.85 22.84
CA GLY A 306 21.42 36.09 21.77
C GLY A 306 20.67 34.81 21.42
N LEU A 307 20.31 34.00 22.43
CA LEU A 307 19.54 32.78 22.24
C LEU A 307 18.11 33.08 21.79
N ASN A 308 17.43 34.07 22.39
CA ASN A 308 16.09 34.46 21.98
C ASN A 308 16.10 34.99 20.53
N ASN A 309 17.11 35.76 20.12
CA ASN A 309 17.24 36.22 18.74
C ASN A 309 17.57 35.07 17.78
N TYR A 310 18.42 34.12 18.14
CA TYR A 310 18.75 32.98 17.28
C TYR A 310 17.55 32.06 17.07
N VAL A 311 16.90 31.64 18.17
CA VAL A 311 15.75 30.72 18.12
C VAL A 311 14.51 31.42 17.55
N SER A 312 14.21 32.66 17.97
CA SER A 312 13.08 33.39 17.40
C SER A 312 13.28 33.66 15.91
N LYS A 313 14.48 34.03 15.42
CA LYS A 313 14.70 34.19 13.97
C LYS A 313 14.46 32.90 13.17
N TYR A 314 14.88 31.76 13.72
CA TYR A 314 14.61 30.47 13.07
C TYR A 314 13.10 30.17 13.01
N VAL A 315 12.37 30.42 14.10
CA VAL A 315 10.92 30.24 14.15
C VAL A 315 10.17 31.30 13.32
N GLU A 316 10.67 32.54 13.24
CA GLU A 316 10.16 33.62 12.37
C GLU A 316 10.31 33.25 10.88
N GLU A 317 11.44 32.67 10.44
CA GLU A 317 11.60 32.19 9.06
C GLU A 317 10.74 30.94 8.76
N VAL A 318 10.58 30.01 9.72
CA VAL A 318 9.63 28.90 9.58
C VAL A 318 8.18 29.42 9.50
N GLN A 319 7.80 30.37 10.36
CA GLN A 319 6.47 30.99 10.33
C GLN A 319 6.23 31.70 8.99
N LYS A 320 7.22 32.42 8.46
CA LYS A 320 7.15 33.05 7.14
C LYS A 320 6.91 32.04 6.02
N LYS A 321 7.57 30.88 6.06
CA LYS A 321 7.29 29.77 5.11
C LYS A 321 5.89 29.18 5.29
N VAL A 322 5.40 29.07 6.52
CA VAL A 322 4.00 28.66 6.79
C VAL A 322 3.00 29.71 6.29
N LYS A 323 3.29 31.00 6.42
CA LYS A 323 2.48 32.10 5.85
C LYS A 323 2.47 32.09 4.33
N GLU A 324 3.60 31.81 3.67
CA GLU A 324 3.67 31.62 2.22
C GLU A 324 2.77 30.46 1.74
N ILE A 325 2.72 29.35 2.50
CA ILE A 325 1.84 28.19 2.21
C ILE A 325 0.36 28.54 2.45
N LYS A 326 0.07 29.15 3.60
CA LYS A 326 -1.28 29.60 4.00
C LYS A 326 -1.87 30.59 2.99
N GLY A 327 -1.09 31.58 2.57
CA GLY A 327 -1.56 32.75 1.81
C GLY A 327 -2.24 33.78 2.71
N GLU A 328 -2.09 35.06 2.36
CA GLU A 328 -2.88 36.15 2.96
C GLU A 328 -4.29 36.18 2.34
N PRO A 329 -5.35 36.58 3.08
CA PRO A 329 -6.72 36.61 2.55
C PRO A 329 -6.90 37.45 1.28
N ASP A 330 -6.10 38.52 1.15
CA ASP A 330 -6.12 39.48 0.05
C ASP A 330 -5.00 39.21 -0.98
N GLY A 331 -4.22 38.14 -0.78
CA GLY A 331 -2.96 37.87 -1.46
C GLY A 331 -3.07 37.13 -2.79
N ASN A 332 -2.06 37.29 -3.64
CA ASN A 332 -2.00 36.64 -4.96
C ASN A 332 -1.37 35.22 -4.95
N SER A 333 -1.33 34.53 -3.81
CA SER A 333 -0.74 33.19 -3.67
C SER A 333 -1.22 32.43 -2.42
N GLY A 334 -0.97 31.11 -2.39
CA GLY A 334 -1.18 30.24 -1.23
C GLY A 334 -2.55 29.54 -1.19
N LEU A 335 -2.75 28.68 -0.20
CA LEU A 335 -3.97 27.87 -0.05
C LEU A 335 -5.23 28.73 0.12
N SER A 336 -5.14 29.84 0.85
CA SER A 336 -6.23 30.81 1.03
C SER A 336 -6.70 31.38 -0.30
N GLN A 337 -5.78 31.74 -1.21
CA GLN A 337 -6.12 32.23 -2.53
C GLN A 337 -6.77 31.14 -3.40
N VAL A 338 -6.33 29.87 -3.30
CA VAL A 338 -6.96 28.74 -4.01
C VAL A 338 -8.42 28.59 -3.57
N VAL A 339 -8.70 28.59 -2.27
CA VAL A 339 -10.06 28.54 -1.73
C VAL A 339 -10.88 29.77 -2.20
N ALA A 340 -10.32 30.97 -2.10
CA ALA A 340 -10.99 32.21 -2.52
C ALA A 340 -11.31 32.25 -4.03
N LYS A 341 -10.41 31.77 -4.89
CA LYS A 341 -10.62 31.74 -6.35
C LYS A 341 -11.65 30.68 -6.76
N VAL A 342 -11.70 29.54 -6.07
CA VAL A 342 -12.76 28.54 -6.29
C VAL A 342 -14.11 29.05 -5.80
N LYS A 343 -14.15 29.80 -4.70
CA LYS A 343 -15.36 30.50 -4.23
C LYS A 343 -15.83 31.54 -5.25
N GLU A 344 -14.95 32.43 -5.72
CA GLU A 344 -15.27 33.45 -6.75
C GLU A 344 -15.79 32.81 -8.05
N TRP A 345 -15.21 31.68 -8.45
CA TRP A 345 -15.69 30.89 -9.60
C TRP A 345 -17.08 30.29 -9.34
N ALA A 346 -17.33 29.73 -8.15
CA ALA A 346 -18.60 29.13 -7.76
C ALA A 346 -19.74 30.17 -7.69
N GLU A 347 -19.47 31.36 -7.13
CA GLU A 347 -20.36 32.52 -7.12
C GLU A 347 -20.77 32.93 -8.54
N LYS A 348 -19.78 33.08 -9.43
CA LYS A 348 -19.99 33.47 -10.82
C LYS A 348 -20.51 32.34 -11.70
N PHE A 349 -20.53 31.09 -11.22
CA PHE A 349 -20.86 29.91 -12.01
C PHE A 349 -22.25 29.99 -12.66
N ARG A 350 -23.29 30.42 -11.93
CA ARG A 350 -24.64 30.58 -12.49
C ARG A 350 -24.66 31.56 -13.68
N GLY A 351 -23.95 32.69 -13.54
CA GLY A 351 -23.80 33.70 -14.60
C GLY A 351 -23.05 33.16 -15.82
N ASN A 352 -21.96 32.43 -15.60
CA ASN A 352 -21.19 31.79 -16.67
C ASN A 352 -21.97 30.63 -17.34
N PHE A 353 -22.84 29.95 -16.58
CA PHE A 353 -23.62 28.83 -17.05
C PHE A 353 -24.78 29.25 -17.97
N ALA A 354 -25.63 30.17 -17.49
CA ALA A 354 -26.87 30.57 -18.17
C ALA A 354 -26.99 32.07 -18.49
N GLY A 355 -26.05 32.92 -18.07
CA GLY A 355 -26.15 34.37 -18.19
C GLY A 355 -27.08 35.01 -17.16
N ALA A 356 -26.86 36.29 -16.84
CA ALA A 356 -27.81 37.06 -16.05
C ALA A 356 -29.08 37.35 -16.88
N GLY A 357 -30.27 37.20 -16.30
CA GLY A 357 -31.52 37.48 -16.99
C GLY A 357 -31.64 38.95 -17.36
N GLY A 358 -31.60 39.27 -18.67
CA GLY A 358 -31.88 40.61 -19.19
C GLY A 358 -30.93 41.15 -20.26
N SER A 359 -29.76 40.53 -20.52
CA SER A 359 -28.80 41.05 -21.51
C SER A 359 -28.74 40.23 -22.81
N THR A 360 -28.73 40.95 -23.94
CA THR A 360 -28.88 40.46 -25.32
C THR A 360 -27.62 39.81 -25.93
N GLY A 361 -26.62 39.49 -25.11
CA GLY A 361 -25.38 38.82 -25.51
C GLY A 361 -25.32 37.39 -24.97
N THR A 362 -25.93 36.43 -25.68
CA THR A 362 -26.07 35.04 -25.19
C THR A 362 -24.97 34.08 -25.66
N ASP A 363 -24.11 34.50 -26.60
CA ASP A 363 -23.01 33.71 -27.13
C ASP A 363 -21.79 33.67 -26.19
N GLY A 364 -21.49 32.47 -25.67
CA GLY A 364 -20.31 32.21 -24.83
C GLY A 364 -20.61 31.52 -23.51
N THR A 365 -21.87 31.51 -23.06
CA THR A 365 -22.30 30.78 -21.85
C THR A 365 -22.18 29.26 -22.04
N ILE A 366 -21.94 28.50 -20.96
CA ILE A 366 -21.82 27.03 -21.00
C ILE A 366 -23.06 26.41 -21.65
N LEU A 367 -24.25 26.88 -21.27
CA LEU A 367 -25.52 26.45 -21.85
C LEU A 367 -25.59 26.74 -23.36
N SER A 368 -25.28 27.96 -23.81
CA SER A 368 -25.32 28.30 -25.24
C SER A 368 -24.34 27.49 -26.08
N ARG A 369 -23.21 27.07 -25.49
CA ARG A 369 -22.24 26.19 -26.13
C ARG A 369 -22.77 24.75 -26.24
N TRP A 370 -23.34 24.19 -25.18
CA TRP A 370 -23.99 22.87 -25.23
C TRP A 370 -25.17 22.83 -26.21
N VAL A 371 -26.01 23.87 -26.22
CA VAL A 371 -27.11 24.01 -27.17
C VAL A 371 -26.60 24.12 -28.62
N LYS A 372 -25.50 24.84 -28.86
CA LYS A 372 -24.84 24.86 -30.18
C LYS A 372 -24.34 23.48 -30.60
N GLU A 373 -23.53 22.83 -29.75
CA GLU A 373 -22.93 21.51 -30.02
C GLU A 373 -23.99 20.46 -30.41
N ILE A 374 -25.16 20.48 -29.77
CA ILE A 374 -26.24 19.53 -30.09
C ILE A 374 -27.11 19.96 -31.28
N ILE A 375 -27.31 21.27 -31.54
CA ILE A 375 -28.00 21.75 -32.76
C ILE A 375 -27.20 21.42 -34.03
N GLU A 376 -25.88 21.51 -33.95
CA GLU A 376 -24.97 21.14 -35.03
C GLU A 376 -24.86 19.61 -35.22
N SER A 377 -25.36 18.81 -34.27
CA SER A 377 -25.43 17.36 -34.40
C SER A 377 -26.40 16.94 -35.50
N GLY A 378 -26.06 15.87 -36.24
CA GLY A 378 -26.82 15.42 -37.40
C GLY A 378 -28.30 15.10 -37.12
N ALA A 379 -28.64 14.71 -35.89
CA ALA A 379 -30.02 14.39 -35.50
C ALA A 379 -30.89 15.66 -35.35
N VAL A 380 -30.42 16.68 -34.61
CA VAL A 380 -31.17 17.94 -34.45
C VAL A 380 -31.17 18.71 -35.77
N LYS A 381 -30.02 18.75 -36.46
CA LYS A 381 -29.89 19.36 -37.78
C LYS A 381 -30.89 18.79 -38.80
N PHE A 382 -31.10 17.47 -38.81
CA PHE A 382 -32.10 16.82 -39.66
C PHE A 382 -33.51 17.36 -39.39
N TYR A 383 -33.96 17.36 -38.14
CA TYR A 383 -35.29 17.86 -37.78
C TYR A 383 -35.48 19.36 -38.05
N LEU A 384 -34.45 20.19 -37.82
CA LEU A 384 -34.49 21.61 -38.15
C LEU A 384 -34.55 21.86 -39.67
N GLY A 385 -33.96 20.99 -40.49
CA GLY A 385 -34.09 21.04 -41.95
C GLY A 385 -35.51 20.81 -42.44
N TRP A 386 -36.27 19.90 -41.83
CA TRP A 386 -37.67 19.62 -42.20
C TRP A 386 -38.61 20.80 -41.97
N VAL A 387 -38.32 21.66 -40.97
CA VAL A 387 -39.07 22.90 -40.70
C VAL A 387 -38.47 24.14 -41.38
N GLY A 388 -37.52 23.97 -42.30
CA GLY A 388 -36.89 25.07 -43.05
C GLY A 388 -35.89 25.92 -42.26
N LEU A 389 -35.48 25.47 -41.06
CA LEU A 389 -34.63 26.23 -40.14
C LEU A 389 -33.14 25.87 -40.20
N ASP A 390 -32.72 24.93 -41.07
CA ASP A 390 -31.30 24.63 -41.26
C ASP A 390 -30.49 25.85 -41.75
N SER A 391 -31.13 26.80 -42.44
CA SER A 391 -30.49 28.07 -42.85
C SER A 391 -30.49 29.15 -41.76
N HIS A 392 -31.16 28.91 -40.62
CA HIS A 392 -31.38 29.86 -39.52
C HIS A 392 -30.92 29.29 -38.17
N LYS A 393 -29.84 28.50 -38.19
CA LYS A 393 -29.34 27.77 -37.00
C LYS A 393 -28.95 28.68 -35.85
N ASP A 394 -28.40 29.87 -36.11
CA ASP A 394 -27.97 30.78 -35.06
C ASP A 394 -29.15 31.48 -34.39
N GLU A 395 -30.19 31.82 -35.14
CA GLU A 395 -31.47 32.29 -34.60
C GLU A 395 -32.16 31.20 -33.77
N VAL A 396 -32.20 29.96 -34.27
CA VAL A 396 -32.74 28.81 -33.53
C VAL A 396 -31.93 28.51 -32.27
N LYS A 397 -30.60 28.53 -32.34
CA LYS A 397 -29.71 28.36 -31.19
C LYS A 397 -29.98 29.42 -30.13
N ARG A 398 -30.13 30.69 -30.52
CA ARG A 398 -30.46 31.77 -29.59
C ARG A 398 -31.86 31.59 -28.99
N ALA A 399 -32.86 31.27 -29.81
CA ALA A 399 -34.22 31.00 -29.35
C ALA A 399 -34.30 29.80 -28.38
N MET A 400 -33.68 28.65 -28.72
CA MET A 400 -33.57 27.48 -27.84
C MET A 400 -32.82 27.81 -26.54
N THR A 401 -31.72 28.56 -26.64
CA THR A 401 -30.92 29.00 -25.49
C THR A 401 -31.75 29.89 -24.56
N GLU A 402 -32.55 30.82 -25.10
CA GLU A 402 -33.41 31.71 -24.31
C GLU A 402 -34.63 30.97 -23.73
N GLU A 403 -35.26 30.05 -24.47
CA GLU A 403 -36.38 29.27 -23.95
C GLU A 403 -35.95 28.35 -22.81
N ILE A 404 -34.80 27.66 -22.95
CA ILE A 404 -34.23 26.84 -21.87
C ILE A 404 -33.87 27.72 -20.66
N LYS A 405 -33.45 28.98 -20.85
CA LYS A 405 -33.20 29.90 -19.73
C LYS A 405 -34.45 30.25 -18.93
N LYS A 406 -35.64 30.25 -19.54
CA LYS A 406 -36.90 30.49 -18.81
C LYS A 406 -37.16 29.44 -17.71
N ILE A 407 -36.70 28.19 -17.91
CA ILE A 407 -36.74 27.13 -16.88
C ILE A 407 -36.06 27.58 -15.57
N PHE A 408 -35.05 28.45 -15.64
CA PHE A 408 -34.30 28.93 -14.48
C PHE A 408 -34.81 30.25 -13.91
N ASN A 409 -35.76 30.93 -14.59
CA ASN A 409 -36.13 32.32 -14.33
C ASN A 409 -37.63 32.57 -14.13
N GLU A 410 -38.54 31.71 -14.60
CA GLU A 410 -39.99 31.89 -14.49
C GLU A 410 -40.69 30.70 -13.78
N GLY A 411 -41.51 31.00 -12.77
CA GLY A 411 -42.34 30.02 -12.04
C GLY A 411 -42.01 29.87 -10.54
N THR A 412 -42.82 29.10 -9.81
CA THR A 412 -42.66 28.81 -8.36
C THR A 412 -41.53 27.82 -8.04
N ASP A 413 -40.79 27.38 -9.05
CA ASP A 413 -39.95 26.18 -9.04
C ASP A 413 -38.51 26.53 -9.49
N THR A 414 -38.01 27.68 -9.04
CA THR A 414 -36.74 28.25 -9.47
C THR A 414 -35.54 27.42 -8.99
N VAL A 415 -34.62 27.12 -9.92
CA VAL A 415 -33.31 26.52 -9.57
C VAL A 415 -32.54 27.50 -8.70
N LYS A 416 -32.32 27.13 -7.43
CA LYS A 416 -31.65 28.00 -6.47
C LYS A 416 -30.20 28.23 -6.89
N THR A 417 -29.75 29.48 -6.77
CA THR A 417 -28.32 29.84 -6.91
C THR A 417 -27.46 28.97 -5.99
N PRO A 418 -26.22 28.61 -6.38
CA PRO A 418 -25.24 28.09 -5.43
C PRO A 418 -25.20 28.99 -4.18
N ALA A 419 -25.29 28.41 -2.99
CA ALA A 419 -25.15 29.18 -1.75
C ALA A 419 -23.70 29.68 -1.63
N VAL A 420 -23.52 30.92 -1.17
CA VAL A 420 -22.24 31.65 -1.21
C VAL A 420 -21.53 31.65 0.16
N ASP A 421 -22.21 31.23 1.22
CA ASP A 421 -21.86 31.53 2.60
C ASP A 421 -20.87 30.55 3.25
N SER A 422 -20.06 29.87 2.45
CA SER A 422 -19.05 28.90 2.92
C SER A 422 -17.63 29.40 2.64
N ASN A 423 -16.79 29.45 3.68
CA ASN A 423 -15.36 29.72 3.56
C ASN A 423 -14.52 28.46 3.24
N SER A 424 -15.17 27.45 2.65
CA SER A 424 -14.61 26.14 2.28
C SER A 424 -14.67 25.95 0.77
N MET A 425 -13.59 25.40 0.22
CA MET A 425 -13.52 24.97 -1.19
C MET A 425 -14.45 23.78 -1.43
N LYS A 426 -14.49 22.82 -0.50
CA LYS A 426 -15.40 21.67 -0.56
C LYS A 426 -16.87 22.10 -0.64
N ASP A 427 -17.29 23.03 0.21
CA ASP A 427 -18.67 23.49 0.25
C ASP A 427 -19.03 24.31 -1.01
N SER A 428 -18.12 25.17 -1.47
CA SER A 428 -18.28 25.93 -2.72
C SER A 428 -18.49 25.02 -3.94
N LEU A 429 -17.68 23.96 -4.06
CA LEU A 429 -17.81 22.96 -5.12
C LEU A 429 -19.08 22.10 -4.97
N THR A 430 -19.47 21.78 -3.74
CA THR A 430 -20.74 21.09 -3.43
C THR A 430 -21.94 21.91 -3.88
N ASN A 431 -21.91 23.23 -3.69
CA ASN A 431 -22.98 24.13 -4.11
C ASN A 431 -23.10 24.22 -5.64
N VAL A 432 -21.98 24.17 -6.39
CA VAL A 432 -21.99 24.08 -7.86
C VAL A 432 -22.51 22.72 -8.35
N LYS A 433 -22.07 21.61 -7.74
CA LYS A 433 -22.62 20.27 -8.02
C LYS A 433 -24.13 20.23 -7.82
N ASN A 434 -24.62 20.78 -6.71
CA ASN A 434 -26.04 20.83 -6.38
C ASN A 434 -26.85 21.72 -7.34
N TYR A 435 -26.27 22.83 -7.82
CA TYR A 435 -26.87 23.67 -8.85
C TYR A 435 -27.00 22.92 -10.19
N LEU A 436 -25.92 22.29 -10.66
CA LEU A 436 -25.93 21.48 -11.89
C LEU A 436 -26.90 20.30 -11.81
N SER A 437 -27.01 19.66 -10.65
CA SER A 437 -27.97 18.57 -10.41
C SER A 437 -29.43 19.04 -10.48
N GLN A 438 -29.73 20.23 -9.95
CA GLN A 438 -31.06 20.84 -10.09
C GLN A 438 -31.37 21.24 -11.53
N VAL A 439 -30.39 21.80 -12.26
CA VAL A 439 -30.51 22.07 -13.71
C VAL A 439 -30.83 20.79 -14.46
N ALA A 440 -30.09 19.70 -14.21
CA ALA A 440 -30.32 18.41 -14.84
C ALA A 440 -31.75 17.90 -14.61
N SER A 441 -32.24 17.91 -13.36
CA SER A 441 -33.60 17.49 -13.01
C SER A 441 -34.65 18.34 -13.73
N LYS A 442 -34.62 19.66 -13.54
CA LYS A 442 -35.66 20.56 -14.08
C LYS A 442 -35.71 20.59 -15.61
N VAL A 443 -34.57 20.56 -16.29
CA VAL A 443 -34.52 20.48 -17.76
C VAL A 443 -34.98 19.09 -18.26
N GLY A 444 -34.58 18.02 -17.57
CA GLY A 444 -35.00 16.64 -17.90
C GLY A 444 -36.50 16.39 -17.69
N GLU A 445 -37.09 16.99 -16.65
CA GLU A 445 -38.53 17.02 -16.40
C GLU A 445 -39.28 17.64 -17.60
N LYS A 446 -38.83 18.80 -18.11
CA LYS A 446 -39.46 19.44 -19.28
C LYS A 446 -39.35 18.61 -20.55
N ALA A 447 -38.25 17.88 -20.73
CA ALA A 447 -38.07 16.94 -21.84
C ALA A 447 -39.00 15.72 -21.77
N SER A 448 -39.54 15.40 -20.59
CA SER A 448 -40.28 14.14 -20.33
C SER A 448 -41.78 14.32 -20.13
N THR A 449 -42.25 15.53 -19.84
CA THR A 449 -43.63 15.84 -19.40
C THR A 449 -44.52 16.45 -20.48
N GLY A 450 -44.27 16.18 -21.76
CA GLY A 450 -45.07 16.69 -22.89
C GLY A 450 -45.01 18.20 -23.12
N GLN A 451 -44.35 18.96 -22.23
CA GLN A 451 -44.15 20.40 -22.35
C GLN A 451 -43.19 20.80 -23.47
N VAL A 452 -42.51 19.83 -24.12
CA VAL A 452 -41.74 19.99 -25.35
C VAL A 452 -42.51 20.80 -26.41
N SER A 453 -43.82 20.56 -26.57
CA SER A 453 -44.70 21.32 -27.47
C SER A 453 -44.79 22.81 -27.12
N GLN A 454 -44.83 23.14 -25.83
CA GLN A 454 -44.83 24.52 -25.35
C GLN A 454 -43.47 25.21 -25.61
N PHE A 455 -42.36 24.49 -25.42
CA PHE A 455 -41.01 25.00 -25.73
C PHE A 455 -40.82 25.22 -27.24
N ALA A 456 -41.21 24.25 -28.08
CA ALA A 456 -41.22 24.39 -29.53
C ALA A 456 -42.10 25.58 -29.99
N GLY A 457 -43.26 25.76 -29.36
CA GLY A 457 -44.13 26.92 -29.57
C GLY A 457 -43.50 28.27 -29.17
N GLY A 458 -42.74 28.32 -28.07
CA GLY A 458 -41.99 29.49 -27.66
C GLY A 458 -40.87 29.85 -28.64
N ILE A 459 -40.15 28.84 -29.14
CA ILE A 459 -39.08 28.98 -30.14
C ILE A 459 -39.64 29.44 -31.50
N ALA A 460 -40.72 28.83 -31.99
CA ALA A 460 -41.36 29.21 -33.25
C ALA A 460 -41.91 30.67 -33.22
N LYS A 461 -42.32 31.14 -32.04
CA LYS A 461 -42.80 32.52 -31.81
C LYS A 461 -41.69 33.49 -31.37
N HIS A 462 -40.42 33.07 -31.39
CA HIS A 462 -39.31 33.93 -31.00
C HIS A 462 -39.17 35.09 -32.00
N HIS A 463 -38.89 36.29 -31.50
CA HIS A 463 -38.92 37.53 -32.30
C HIS A 463 -37.95 37.55 -33.50
N MET A 464 -36.90 36.74 -33.48
CA MET A 464 -35.97 36.58 -34.61
C MET A 464 -36.39 35.51 -35.63
N LEU A 465 -37.41 34.71 -35.31
CA LEU A 465 -37.96 33.65 -36.15
C LEU A 465 -39.41 33.95 -36.61
N LEU A 466 -40.06 34.94 -36.00
CA LEU A 466 -41.43 35.37 -36.26
C LEU A 466 -41.71 35.72 -37.74
N SER A 467 -40.74 36.26 -38.48
CA SER A 467 -40.86 36.57 -39.90
C SER A 467 -40.98 35.35 -40.82
N LEU A 468 -40.56 34.17 -40.34
CA LEU A 468 -40.54 32.92 -41.10
C LEU A 468 -41.86 32.12 -40.98
N SER A 469 -42.81 32.57 -40.15
CA SER A 469 -44.15 31.97 -39.98
C SER A 469 -44.14 30.46 -39.66
N ILE A 470 -43.17 30.03 -38.83
CA ILE A 470 -42.93 28.61 -38.52
C ILE A 470 -44.08 28.04 -37.67
N SER A 471 -44.56 26.84 -38.03
CA SER A 471 -45.45 26.06 -37.18
C SER A 471 -44.65 25.19 -36.19
N PRO A 472 -44.98 25.16 -34.90
CA PRO A 472 -44.35 24.26 -33.93
C PRO A 472 -44.86 22.82 -34.14
N ASP A 473 -44.33 22.16 -35.16
CA ASP A 473 -44.72 20.81 -35.56
C ASP A 473 -43.96 19.71 -34.80
N LYS A 474 -44.25 18.46 -35.15
CA LYS A 474 -43.60 17.26 -34.61
C LYS A 474 -42.07 17.24 -34.80
N ASN A 475 -41.55 17.88 -35.83
CA ASN A 475 -40.12 17.92 -36.11
C ASN A 475 -39.43 18.96 -35.22
N LEU A 476 -39.99 20.16 -35.06
CA LEU A 476 -39.47 21.14 -34.10
C LEU A 476 -39.58 20.64 -32.66
N GLU A 477 -40.67 19.95 -32.29
CA GLU A 477 -40.80 19.24 -31.01
C GLU A 477 -39.64 18.23 -30.83
N SER A 478 -39.38 17.38 -31.81
CA SER A 478 -38.31 16.36 -31.75
C SER A 478 -36.91 16.99 -31.62
N ALA A 479 -36.65 18.09 -32.33
CA ALA A 479 -35.41 18.87 -32.20
C ALA A 479 -35.22 19.41 -30.77
N VAL A 480 -36.28 20.00 -30.19
CA VAL A 480 -36.29 20.55 -28.82
C VAL A 480 -36.11 19.46 -27.77
N GLU A 481 -36.78 18.31 -27.91
CA GLU A 481 -36.67 17.20 -26.96
C GLU A 481 -35.23 16.66 -26.87
N ILE A 482 -34.54 16.52 -28.00
CA ILE A 482 -33.13 16.08 -28.05
C ILE A 482 -32.22 17.10 -27.36
N VAL A 483 -32.42 18.41 -27.61
CA VAL A 483 -31.63 19.49 -26.99
C VAL A 483 -31.81 19.49 -25.47
N LEU A 484 -33.05 19.39 -24.97
CA LEU A 484 -33.34 19.34 -23.53
C LEU A 484 -32.72 18.10 -22.86
N LYS A 485 -32.83 16.91 -23.48
CA LYS A 485 -32.20 15.68 -22.97
C LYS A 485 -30.67 15.79 -22.93
N TYR A 486 -30.06 16.38 -23.95
CA TYR A 486 -28.62 16.60 -23.99
C TYR A 486 -28.15 17.56 -22.90
N VAL A 487 -28.82 18.71 -22.71
CA VAL A 487 -28.46 19.68 -21.66
C VAL A 487 -28.61 19.06 -20.26
N SER A 488 -29.64 18.25 -20.02
CA SER A 488 -29.84 17.52 -18.77
C SER A 488 -28.74 16.47 -18.50
N ALA A 489 -28.35 15.70 -19.53
CA ALA A 489 -27.25 14.73 -19.44
C ALA A 489 -25.88 15.41 -19.24
N ALA A 490 -25.61 16.51 -19.95
CA ALA A 490 -24.37 17.28 -19.83
C ALA A 490 -24.22 17.89 -18.43
N ALA A 491 -25.31 18.45 -17.86
CA ALA A 491 -25.33 18.95 -16.50
C ALA A 491 -25.09 17.85 -15.46
N THR A 492 -25.71 16.67 -15.63
CA THR A 492 -25.47 15.48 -14.80
C THR A 492 -24.01 15.04 -14.84
N ASN A 493 -23.41 14.96 -16.03
CA ASN A 493 -22.03 14.53 -16.20
C ASN A 493 -21.04 15.50 -15.55
N LEU A 494 -21.20 16.81 -15.75
CA LEU A 494 -20.35 17.82 -15.12
C LEU A 494 -20.47 17.82 -13.58
N ALA A 495 -21.67 17.61 -13.04
CA ALA A 495 -21.87 17.44 -11.59
C ALA A 495 -21.12 16.21 -11.05
N ASN A 496 -21.16 15.09 -11.78
CA ASN A 496 -20.45 13.85 -11.41
C ASN A 496 -18.92 13.96 -11.56
N GLU A 497 -18.43 14.77 -12.50
CA GLU A 497 -16.99 15.05 -12.63
C GLU A 497 -16.46 15.89 -11.47
N ILE A 498 -17.17 16.95 -11.08
CA ILE A 498 -16.86 17.73 -9.87
C ILE A 498 -16.88 16.83 -8.63
N ASP A 499 -17.86 15.92 -8.52
CA ASP A 499 -17.98 15.00 -7.39
C ASP A 499 -16.78 14.05 -7.26
N LYS A 500 -16.40 13.41 -8.38
CA LYS A 500 -15.25 12.50 -8.47
C LYS A 500 -13.91 13.19 -8.24
N LEU A 501 -13.76 14.42 -8.74
CA LEU A 501 -12.48 15.14 -8.68
C LEU A 501 -12.22 15.76 -7.29
N ALA A 502 -13.27 16.15 -6.56
CA ALA A 502 -13.07 17.05 -5.42
C ALA A 502 -13.97 16.82 -4.19
N LEU A 503 -14.96 15.92 -4.22
CA LEU A 503 -15.97 15.82 -3.14
C LEU A 503 -16.17 14.42 -2.55
N GLN A 504 -15.61 13.35 -3.12
CA GLN A 504 -15.86 11.97 -2.67
C GLN A 504 -15.56 11.75 -1.16
N PRO A 505 -16.48 11.22 -0.35
CA PRO A 505 -16.33 11.21 1.11
C PRO A 505 -15.11 10.42 1.65
N ASP A 506 -14.79 9.30 1.00
CA ASP A 506 -13.95 8.22 1.53
C ASP A 506 -12.72 7.89 0.65
N ASP A 507 -12.30 8.82 -0.21
CA ASP A 507 -11.10 8.67 -1.05
C ASP A 507 -10.04 9.72 -0.68
N ASP A 508 -8.76 9.34 -0.72
CA ASP A 508 -7.62 10.24 -0.48
C ASP A 508 -7.58 11.39 -1.51
N ASN A 509 -8.33 11.25 -2.61
CA ASN A 509 -8.51 12.23 -3.68
C ASN A 509 -9.59 13.31 -3.41
N ASN A 510 -10.14 13.44 -2.19
CA ASN A 510 -11.07 14.53 -1.86
C ASN A 510 -10.38 15.91 -1.83
N LEU A 511 -10.13 16.48 -3.01
CA LEU A 511 -9.34 17.70 -3.17
C LEU A 511 -9.91 18.89 -2.38
N GLY A 512 -11.24 19.05 -2.33
CA GLY A 512 -11.88 20.12 -1.56
C GLY A 512 -11.56 20.03 -0.07
N LYS A 513 -11.85 18.87 0.55
CA LYS A 513 -11.58 18.61 1.97
C LYS A 513 -10.08 18.69 2.30
N ASN A 514 -9.23 18.20 1.41
CA ASN A 514 -7.79 18.17 1.64
C ASN A 514 -7.17 19.57 1.60
N VAL A 515 -7.61 20.44 0.69
CA VAL A 515 -7.18 21.84 0.63
C VAL A 515 -7.69 22.61 1.86
N ASP A 516 -8.96 22.42 2.24
CA ASP A 516 -9.53 23.05 3.44
C ASP A 516 -8.79 22.62 4.72
N ASN A 517 -8.51 21.33 4.89
CA ASN A 517 -7.74 20.79 6.01
C ASN A 517 -6.30 21.34 6.04
N ALA A 518 -5.62 21.42 4.88
CA ALA A 518 -4.26 21.94 4.79
C ALA A 518 -4.21 23.44 5.15
N LEU A 519 -5.22 24.22 4.74
CA LEU A 519 -5.36 25.63 5.11
C LEU A 519 -5.62 25.80 6.61
N GLN A 520 -6.43 24.93 7.22
CA GLN A 520 -6.62 24.91 8.67
C GLN A 520 -5.30 24.67 9.42
N VAL A 521 -4.56 23.61 9.07
CA VAL A 521 -3.28 23.27 9.71
C VAL A 521 -2.26 24.41 9.55
N ALA A 522 -2.15 25.01 8.35
CA ALA A 522 -1.26 26.15 8.13
C ALA A 522 -1.67 27.38 8.96
N THR A 523 -2.97 27.60 9.18
CA THR A 523 -3.51 28.69 10.00
C THR A 523 -3.24 28.48 11.50
N GLU A 524 -3.41 27.25 12.00
CA GLU A 524 -3.12 26.89 13.39
C GLU A 524 -1.61 26.99 13.70
N LEU A 525 -0.75 26.55 12.78
CA LEU A 525 0.71 26.67 12.91
C LEU A 525 1.17 28.13 12.90
N ASP A 526 0.66 28.96 11.99
CA ASP A 526 0.95 30.39 11.95
C ASP A 526 0.55 31.10 13.27
N SER A 527 -0.62 30.76 13.81
CA SER A 527 -1.09 31.29 15.10
C SER A 527 -0.23 30.82 16.30
N ALA A 528 0.17 29.55 16.32
CA ALA A 528 1.05 28.99 17.36
C ALA A 528 2.43 29.65 17.34
N PHE A 529 3.09 29.71 16.18
CA PHE A 529 4.38 30.41 16.04
C PHE A 529 4.27 31.90 16.37
N GLY A 530 3.19 32.57 15.95
CA GLY A 530 2.90 33.96 16.32
C GLY A 530 2.69 34.19 17.83
N THR A 531 2.49 33.13 18.62
CA THR A 531 2.47 33.18 20.10
C THR A 531 3.86 32.88 20.67
N ALA A 532 4.57 31.91 20.08
CA ALA A 532 5.91 31.48 20.51
C ALA A 532 6.96 32.60 20.40
N VAL A 533 6.90 33.44 19.35
CA VAL A 533 7.89 34.50 19.05
C VAL A 533 7.62 35.86 19.72
N LYS A 534 6.55 36.00 20.52
CA LYS A 534 6.25 37.26 21.23
C LYS A 534 7.33 37.59 22.25
N LYS A 535 7.64 38.89 22.40
CA LYS A 535 8.76 39.40 23.21
C LYS A 535 8.28 40.47 24.20
N GLY A 536 8.98 40.59 25.33
CA GLY A 536 8.73 41.65 26.32
C GLY A 536 7.29 41.71 26.82
N GLY A 537 6.71 42.92 26.89
CA GLY A 537 5.36 43.17 27.39
C GLY A 537 4.23 42.59 26.54
N ASP A 538 4.50 42.17 25.30
CA ASP A 538 3.51 41.57 24.40
C ASP A 538 3.27 40.07 24.69
N ILE A 539 4.07 39.46 25.58
CA ILE A 539 3.93 38.05 25.97
C ILE A 539 2.64 37.88 26.81
N PRO A 540 1.67 37.05 26.38
CA PRO A 540 0.45 36.81 27.16
C PRO A 540 0.74 36.29 28.57
N SER A 541 -0.13 36.64 29.52
CA SER A 541 -0.01 36.23 30.93
C SER A 541 -0.12 34.71 31.10
N ASP A 542 -0.95 34.06 30.28
CA ASP A 542 -1.16 32.61 30.21
C ASP A 542 -0.08 31.86 29.39
N ALA A 543 0.78 32.56 28.65
CA ALA A 543 1.83 31.91 27.86
C ALA A 543 2.85 31.22 28.78
N ALA A 544 3.05 29.90 28.58
CA ALA A 544 3.92 29.07 29.39
C ALA A 544 5.34 28.93 28.79
N PRO A 545 6.37 28.64 29.61
CA PRO A 545 7.62 28.05 29.14
C PRO A 545 7.38 26.66 28.54
N PHE A 546 8.27 26.21 27.66
CA PHE A 546 8.26 24.85 27.15
C PHE A 546 8.60 23.84 28.26
N LYS A 547 7.76 22.81 28.42
CA LYS A 547 7.98 21.71 29.37
C LYS A 547 8.24 20.42 28.61
N THR A 548 9.23 19.65 29.04
CA THR A 548 9.61 18.38 28.40
C THR A 548 8.50 17.34 28.51
N GLY A 549 7.90 16.95 27.38
CA GLY A 549 6.89 15.89 27.32
C GLY A 549 6.17 15.76 25.97
N ALA A 550 5.99 16.87 25.25
CA ALA A 550 5.47 16.94 23.89
C ALA A 550 5.86 18.28 23.24
N PRO A 551 5.89 18.43 21.90
CA PRO A 551 6.11 19.71 21.24
C PRO A 551 4.89 20.64 21.41
N ASP A 552 4.84 21.40 22.51
CA ASP A 552 3.90 22.51 22.66
C ASP A 552 4.36 23.72 21.83
N LEU A 553 3.80 23.84 20.63
CA LEU A 553 4.11 24.93 19.68
C LEU A 553 3.60 26.31 20.13
N LYS A 554 2.83 26.40 21.23
CA LYS A 554 2.39 27.68 21.82
C LYS A 554 3.30 28.17 22.95
N ALA A 555 4.27 27.34 23.39
CA ALA A 555 5.23 27.72 24.42
C ALA A 555 6.05 28.95 23.99
N ASN A 556 6.20 29.93 24.88
CA ASN A 556 6.91 31.16 24.56
C ASN A 556 8.43 30.97 24.68
N ILE A 557 9.15 31.33 23.61
CA ILE A 557 10.60 31.14 23.49
C ILE A 557 11.35 31.95 24.55
N GLN A 558 10.97 33.21 24.76
CA GLN A 558 11.64 34.09 25.72
C GLN A 558 11.45 33.62 27.16
N LYS A 559 10.23 33.23 27.58
CA LYS A 559 9.97 32.64 28.91
C LYS A 559 10.78 31.36 29.13
N THR A 560 10.80 30.47 28.13
CA THR A 560 11.57 29.21 28.17
C THR A 560 13.06 29.45 28.41
N ILE A 561 13.66 30.40 27.69
CA ILE A 561 15.10 30.71 27.81
C ILE A 561 15.37 31.44 29.13
N SER A 562 14.49 32.33 29.59
CA SER A 562 14.65 33.01 30.89
C SER A 562 14.72 32.00 32.03
N GLU A 563 13.71 31.14 32.20
CA GLU A 563 13.67 30.17 33.30
C GLU A 563 14.88 29.22 33.30
N ALA A 564 15.37 28.84 32.11
CA ALA A 564 16.58 28.03 31.97
C ALA A 564 17.85 28.78 32.44
N LEU A 565 17.96 30.08 32.13
CA LEU A 565 19.07 30.93 32.56
C LEU A 565 18.97 31.32 34.04
N ASP A 566 17.77 31.64 34.54
CA ASP A 566 17.49 31.91 35.95
C ASP A 566 17.93 30.72 36.82
N LYS A 567 17.54 29.49 36.43
CA LYS A 567 17.94 28.27 37.13
C LYS A 567 19.44 27.97 37.09
N LYS A 568 20.16 28.42 36.05
CA LYS A 568 21.59 28.10 35.84
C LYS A 568 22.57 29.19 36.28
N ILE A 569 22.13 30.45 36.30
CA ILE A 569 22.98 31.60 36.62
C ILE A 569 22.53 32.26 37.94
N GLY A 570 21.23 32.24 38.24
CA GLY A 570 20.60 32.90 39.38
C GLY A 570 19.59 33.97 38.95
N GLU A 571 18.66 34.30 39.83
CA GLU A 571 17.62 35.32 39.63
C GLU A 571 18.22 36.75 39.71
N SER A 572 17.55 37.74 39.11
CA SER A 572 18.01 39.13 39.04
C SER A 572 16.84 40.08 38.85
N ASP A 573 16.78 41.17 39.62
CA ASP A 573 15.62 42.09 39.66
C ASP A 573 15.38 42.87 38.35
N ASN A 574 16.45 43.12 37.59
CA ASN A 574 16.42 43.70 36.25
C ASN A 574 17.64 43.20 35.47
N LEU A 575 17.53 43.02 34.15
CA LEU A 575 18.65 42.63 33.27
C LEU A 575 19.57 43.82 32.93
N ASP A 576 19.06 45.05 33.02
CA ASP A 576 19.84 46.27 32.77
C ASP A 576 20.31 46.89 34.09
N GLY A 577 21.61 46.84 34.35
CA GLY A 577 22.24 47.37 35.58
C GLY A 577 21.97 46.63 36.89
N GLY A 578 21.14 45.57 36.88
CA GLY A 578 20.88 44.74 38.06
C GLY A 578 22.04 43.79 38.42
N LYS A 579 21.98 43.20 39.62
CA LYS A 579 22.95 42.19 40.11
C LYS A 579 22.30 40.80 40.13
N VAL A 580 23.05 39.75 39.82
CA VAL A 580 22.55 38.36 39.99
C VAL A 580 22.63 37.95 41.45
N THR A 581 21.54 37.39 41.97
CA THR A 581 21.51 36.66 43.25
C THR A 581 22.19 35.30 43.06
N ILE A 582 23.50 35.28 43.29
CA ILE A 582 24.31 34.05 43.26
C ILE A 582 23.95 33.18 44.46
N THR A 583 23.35 32.01 44.20
CA THR A 583 23.01 30.99 45.19
C THR A 583 24.10 29.90 45.28
N GLN A 584 24.04 29.11 46.36
CA GLN A 584 25.09 28.16 46.78
C GLN A 584 25.15 26.84 45.96
N THR A 585 24.52 26.81 44.78
CA THR A 585 24.43 25.61 43.91
C THR A 585 24.90 25.84 42.47
N ASN A 586 25.18 27.08 42.06
CA ASN A 586 25.58 27.43 40.69
C ASN A 586 27.02 27.99 40.60
N PHE A 587 27.55 28.60 41.67
CA PHE A 587 28.90 29.22 41.69
C PHE A 587 29.65 28.98 43.01
N ASP A 588 29.64 27.75 43.50
CA ASP A 588 30.13 27.35 44.83
C ASP A 588 31.57 27.80 45.13
N THR A 589 32.44 27.85 44.10
CA THR A 589 33.82 28.34 44.24
C THR A 589 33.92 29.84 44.42
N TYR A 590 33.04 30.63 43.80
CA TYR A 590 33.00 32.09 44.00
C TYR A 590 32.59 32.43 45.44
N ASN A 591 31.51 31.80 45.92
CA ASN A 591 30.99 31.99 47.28
C ASN A 591 32.01 31.58 48.38
N ARG A 592 33.02 30.76 48.06
CA ARG A 592 34.11 30.39 48.99
C ARG A 592 35.12 31.52 49.21
N TYR A 593 35.42 32.30 48.18
CA TYR A 593 36.38 33.41 48.27
C TYR A 593 35.74 34.71 48.74
N ILE A 594 34.46 34.92 48.39
CA ILE A 594 33.66 36.09 48.81
C ILE A 594 32.27 35.57 49.21
N ASN A 595 31.95 35.61 50.51
CA ASN A 595 30.61 35.27 50.98
C ASN A 595 29.90 36.53 51.50
N GLN A 596 28.85 36.97 50.80
CA GLN A 596 28.00 38.08 51.19
C GLN A 596 26.52 37.70 51.03
N GLU A 597 26.04 36.89 51.98
CA GLU A 597 24.63 36.50 52.16
C GLU A 597 23.73 37.71 52.51
N THR A 598 24.28 38.77 53.09
CA THR A 598 23.59 40.05 53.34
C THR A 598 24.25 41.20 52.57
N PRO A 599 23.50 42.09 51.89
CA PRO A 599 24.08 43.25 51.20
C PRO A 599 24.72 44.23 52.18
N VAL A 600 26.01 44.52 52.01
CA VAL A 600 26.70 45.56 52.81
C VAL A 600 26.34 46.93 52.24
N THR A 601 25.42 47.64 52.89
CA THR A 601 24.81 48.87 52.36
C THR A 601 25.63 50.16 52.57
N SER A 602 26.82 50.11 53.19
CA SER A 602 27.70 51.28 53.35
C SER A 602 29.16 51.03 52.97
N LYS A 603 29.80 52.01 52.33
CA LYS A 603 31.24 51.96 51.90
C LYS A 603 32.24 52.11 53.07
N THR A 604 31.79 51.93 54.30
CA THR A 604 32.50 52.27 55.55
C THR A 604 32.67 51.09 56.50
N GLU A 605 32.00 49.96 56.26
CA GLU A 605 32.03 48.79 57.15
C GLU A 605 32.85 47.65 56.51
N THR A 606 34.18 47.80 56.50
CA THR A 606 35.10 46.78 55.99
C THR A 606 35.18 45.52 56.87
N ASP A 607 34.76 45.62 58.12
CA ASP A 607 34.95 44.57 59.13
C ASP A 607 33.85 43.49 59.09
N GLN A 608 32.79 43.72 58.31
CA GLN A 608 31.69 42.76 58.09
C GLN A 608 31.90 41.86 56.86
N LEU A 609 33.00 42.06 56.12
CA LEU A 609 33.31 41.30 54.90
C LEU A 609 33.77 39.87 55.24
N LYS A 610 33.04 38.86 54.75
CA LYS A 610 33.35 37.43 54.98
C LYS A 610 33.87 36.75 53.73
N GLY A 611 34.71 35.73 53.94
CA GLY A 611 35.35 34.95 52.88
C GLY A 611 36.87 35.05 52.95
N GLN A 612 37.54 34.11 52.25
CA GLN A 612 38.99 33.94 52.35
C GLN A 612 39.80 35.18 51.90
N LEU A 613 39.25 36.01 51.00
CA LEU A 613 39.98 37.17 50.47
C LEU A 613 39.95 38.40 51.41
N PRO A 614 38.80 38.83 51.99
CA PRO A 614 38.79 39.84 53.06
C PRO A 614 39.61 39.47 54.31
N GLU A 615 39.52 38.21 54.76
CA GLU A 615 40.19 37.73 55.98
C GLU A 615 41.72 37.85 55.88
N ALA A 616 42.30 37.48 54.74
CA ALA A 616 43.74 37.57 54.50
C ALA A 616 44.27 39.02 54.48
N ILE A 617 43.46 39.98 54.01
CA ILE A 617 43.86 41.39 53.93
C ILE A 617 43.85 42.05 55.32
N ASN A 618 42.88 41.70 56.17
CA ASN A 618 42.76 42.29 57.51
C ASN A 618 43.94 41.93 58.44
N ALA A 619 44.50 40.72 58.29
CA ALA A 619 45.66 40.26 59.09
C ALA A 619 46.93 41.12 58.93
N ILE A 620 47.06 41.86 57.82
CA ILE A 620 48.21 42.74 57.55
C ILE A 620 48.17 44.02 58.41
N GLY A 621 46.96 44.50 58.76
CA GLY A 621 46.80 45.74 59.53
C GLY A 621 47.22 45.62 61.00
N THR A 622 47.08 44.44 61.60
CA THR A 622 47.29 44.22 63.04
C THR A 622 48.76 44.25 63.46
N TYR A 623 49.69 44.05 62.53
CA TYR A 623 51.13 44.04 62.79
C TYR A 623 51.74 45.46 62.98
N ALA A 624 51.00 46.51 62.64
CA ALA A 624 51.52 47.88 62.58
C ALA A 624 51.64 48.60 63.94
N GLU A 625 50.88 48.19 64.96
CA GLU A 625 50.65 49.04 66.15
C GLU A 625 51.62 48.79 67.34
N SER A 626 52.35 47.66 67.37
CA SER A 626 53.07 47.19 68.59
C SER A 626 54.60 47.30 68.60
N GLY A 627 55.24 47.91 67.58
CA GLY A 627 56.68 47.68 67.31
C GLY A 627 57.79 48.53 67.99
N PHE A 628 57.57 49.74 68.53
CA PHE A 628 58.68 50.71 68.80
C PHE A 628 58.42 51.77 69.93
N THR A 629 59.39 52.05 70.85
CA THR A 629 59.36 53.11 71.95
C THR A 629 60.73 53.36 72.68
N VAL A 630 60.98 54.51 73.38
CA VAL A 630 62.32 54.91 73.97
C VAL A 630 62.42 55.87 75.22
N ASN A 631 61.37 56.13 76.01
CA ASN A 631 61.34 57.30 76.95
C ASN A 631 62.22 57.40 78.24
N PRO A 632 62.74 56.36 78.93
CA PRO A 632 63.21 56.51 80.34
C PRO A 632 64.47 57.36 80.58
N THR A 633 65.32 57.57 79.59
CA THR A 633 66.74 57.97 79.79
C THR A 633 66.94 59.49 79.98
N LYS A 634 66.06 60.20 80.70
CA LYS A 634 66.01 61.68 80.65
C LYS A 634 66.07 62.46 81.95
N GLU A 635 65.50 61.96 83.04
CA GLU A 635 65.08 62.85 84.13
C GLU A 635 66.05 62.89 85.34
N ASP A 636 66.85 61.83 85.53
CA ASP A 636 67.68 61.67 86.74
C ASP A 636 69.00 62.45 86.74
N LEU A 637 69.29 63.18 85.65
CA LEU A 637 70.67 63.40 85.23
C LEU A 637 71.28 64.78 85.63
N ASP A 638 70.53 65.85 85.95
CA ASP A 638 71.16 67.16 86.24
C ASP A 638 71.58 67.36 87.70
N LYS A 639 70.57 67.24 88.57
CA LYS A 639 70.34 68.27 89.58
C LYS A 639 71.41 68.37 90.66
N TRP A 640 71.86 67.23 91.17
CA TRP A 640 72.79 67.26 92.29
C TRP A 640 74.20 67.50 91.77
N SER A 641 74.55 68.77 91.92
CA SER A 641 75.78 69.45 91.57
C SER A 641 76.97 69.25 92.52
N LYS A 642 78.18 69.55 92.04
CA LYS A 642 79.02 70.72 92.38
C LYS A 642 79.39 71.17 93.82
N ASP A 643 78.69 70.89 94.92
CA ASP A 643 78.98 71.62 96.18
C ASP A 643 79.64 70.79 97.28
N LEU A 644 79.34 69.50 97.33
CA LEU A 644 79.62 68.74 98.51
C LEU A 644 81.04 68.09 98.53
N LYS A 645 82.09 68.47 97.77
CA LYS A 645 83.40 67.76 97.86
C LYS A 645 84.22 68.02 99.14
N SER A 646 84.96 69.12 99.22
CA SER A 646 86.19 69.29 100.03
C SER A 646 86.30 68.61 101.42
N ASN A 647 85.40 68.89 102.38
CA ASN A 647 85.72 68.91 103.82
C ASN A 647 85.96 67.55 104.52
N LEU A 648 85.87 66.43 103.81
CA LEU A 648 85.95 65.06 104.36
C LEU A 648 87.32 64.56 104.79
N GLU A 649 88.35 64.85 103.99
CA GLU A 649 89.49 63.93 103.85
C GLU A 649 90.47 63.95 105.05
N SER A 650 90.47 65.03 105.83
CA SER A 650 91.40 65.21 106.95
C SER A 650 91.00 64.39 108.19
N LEU A 651 89.73 64.43 108.60
CA LEU A 651 89.24 63.74 109.81
C LEU A 651 89.31 62.22 109.68
N LEU A 652 89.01 61.72 108.48
CA LEU A 652 89.09 60.32 108.10
C LEU A 652 90.44 59.66 108.54
N SER A 653 91.57 60.35 108.36
CA SER A 653 92.88 59.67 108.31
C SER A 653 93.41 59.06 109.62
N ALA A 654 93.05 59.59 110.79
CA ALA A 654 93.59 59.11 112.07
C ALA A 654 93.03 57.73 112.50
N PHE A 655 91.81 57.39 112.10
CA PHE A 655 91.16 56.15 112.50
C PHE A 655 91.69 54.91 111.77
N ALA A 656 92.20 55.05 110.53
CA ALA A 656 92.58 53.93 109.68
C ALA A 656 93.65 53.00 110.27
N THR A 657 94.64 53.55 110.96
CA THR A 657 95.85 52.79 111.32
C THR A 657 95.53 51.62 112.25
N SER A 658 94.64 51.82 113.23
CA SER A 658 94.35 50.81 114.26
C SER A 658 93.51 49.62 113.76
N GLY A 659 92.56 49.83 112.84
CA GLY A 659 91.70 48.74 112.36
C GLY A 659 92.42 47.75 111.42
N THR A 660 93.47 48.22 110.72
CA THR A 660 94.18 47.41 109.73
C THR A 660 94.83 46.15 110.35
N PHE A 661 95.30 46.26 111.59
CA PHE A 661 95.92 45.17 112.35
C PHE A 661 94.95 44.03 112.71
N ILE A 662 93.68 44.35 113.00
CA ILE A 662 92.67 43.36 113.44
C ILE A 662 92.20 42.50 112.25
N LYS A 663 92.13 43.11 111.05
CA LYS A 663 91.68 42.48 109.79
C LYS A 663 92.52 41.28 109.35
N GLU A 664 93.84 41.34 109.51
CA GLU A 664 94.74 40.31 108.98
C GLU A 664 94.51 38.94 109.65
N LYS A 665 94.22 38.92 110.97
CA LYS A 665 93.98 37.68 111.71
C LYS A 665 92.67 36.98 111.32
N LEU A 666 91.62 37.75 111.05
CA LEU A 666 90.30 37.20 110.67
C LEU A 666 90.30 36.66 109.23
N THR A 667 91.09 37.27 108.34
CA THR A 667 91.20 36.85 106.93
C THR A 667 91.79 35.42 106.78
N THR A 668 92.72 35.03 107.65
CA THR A 668 93.34 33.69 107.65
C THR A 668 92.32 32.59 107.98
N LEU A 669 91.46 32.82 108.98
CA LEU A 669 90.44 31.85 109.42
C LEU A 669 89.41 31.55 108.30
N ARG A 670 89.01 32.57 107.54
CA ARG A 670 88.00 32.45 106.47
C ARG A 670 88.51 31.71 105.23
N THR A 671 89.78 31.90 104.86
CA THR A 671 90.28 31.52 103.52
C THR A 671 91.23 30.32 103.49
N GLN A 672 91.89 29.98 104.60
CA GLN A 672 92.96 28.96 104.61
C GLN A 672 92.66 27.71 105.45
N THR A 673 91.59 27.70 106.26
CA THR A 673 91.16 26.54 107.05
C THR A 673 89.72 26.13 106.75
N ILE A 674 88.78 26.24 107.71
CA ILE A 674 87.43 25.64 107.68
C ILE A 674 86.64 26.01 106.41
N GLY A 675 86.78 27.26 105.94
CA GLY A 675 86.10 27.73 104.74
C GLY A 675 86.53 27.06 103.43
N LYS A 676 87.67 26.35 103.37
CA LYS A 676 88.10 25.63 102.17
C LYS A 676 87.40 24.28 102.03
N GLU A 677 87.30 23.53 103.12
CA GLU A 677 86.77 22.16 103.17
C GLU A 677 85.26 22.13 102.89
N LEU A 678 84.49 23.03 103.52
CA LEU A 678 83.04 23.12 103.29
C LEU A 678 82.67 23.46 101.84
N ARG A 679 83.45 24.34 101.18
CA ARG A 679 83.23 24.71 99.77
C ARG A 679 83.49 23.56 98.80
N GLN A 680 84.40 22.64 99.12
CA GLN A 680 84.64 21.44 98.31
C GLN A 680 83.44 20.49 98.34
N ILE A 681 82.92 20.17 99.53
CA ILE A 681 81.75 19.28 99.70
C ILE A 681 80.52 19.84 98.97
N HIS A 682 80.29 21.16 99.04
CA HIS A 682 79.22 21.82 98.28
C HIS A 682 79.40 21.68 96.76
N SER A 683 80.64 21.75 96.25
CA SER A 683 80.92 21.56 94.82
C SER A 683 80.61 20.14 94.35
N GLU A 684 81.01 19.13 95.13
CA GLU A 684 80.83 17.71 94.79
C GLU A 684 79.33 17.32 94.78
N LEU A 685 78.56 17.74 95.80
CA LEU A 685 77.10 17.52 95.84
C LEU A 685 76.36 18.24 94.71
N LYS A 686 76.82 19.42 94.29
CA LYS A 686 76.22 20.17 93.17
C LYS A 686 76.53 19.54 91.81
N SER A 687 77.68 18.88 91.64
CA SER A 687 77.96 18.09 90.42
C SER A 687 76.99 16.91 90.30
N LEU A 688 76.83 16.15 91.39
CA LEU A 688 75.93 14.99 91.43
C LEU A 688 74.46 15.35 91.14
N GLN A 689 74.00 16.52 91.62
CA GLN A 689 72.68 17.06 91.32
C GLN A 689 72.51 17.37 89.82
N ASN A 690 73.47 18.07 89.21
CA ASN A 690 73.46 18.39 87.78
C ASN A 690 73.50 17.13 86.89
N GLU A 691 74.26 16.10 87.28
CA GLU A 691 74.35 14.82 86.55
C GLU A 691 73.02 14.05 86.59
N LEU A 692 72.28 14.11 87.69
CA LEU A 692 70.96 13.49 87.82
C LEU A 692 69.90 14.17 86.91
N GLU A 693 69.98 15.51 86.81
CA GLU A 693 69.07 16.34 86.02
C GLU A 693 69.35 16.22 84.50
N THR A 694 70.61 16.32 84.09
CA THR A 694 71.04 16.24 82.67
C THR A 694 71.17 14.81 82.12
N GLY A 695 71.20 13.80 82.99
CA GLY A 695 71.34 12.39 82.61
C GLY A 695 70.01 11.61 82.72
N PRO A 696 69.75 10.90 83.84
CA PRO A 696 68.57 10.05 83.99
C PRO A 696 67.22 10.75 83.80
N ILE A 697 67.04 11.96 84.34
CA ILE A 697 65.76 12.69 84.26
C ILE A 697 65.46 13.13 82.82
N GLN A 698 66.46 13.67 82.12
CA GLN A 698 66.33 14.04 80.72
C GLN A 698 66.00 12.82 79.85
N LYS A 699 66.77 11.72 79.96
CA LYS A 699 66.55 10.50 79.16
C LYS A 699 65.17 9.86 79.38
N ALA A 700 64.68 9.83 80.62
CA ALA A 700 63.35 9.33 80.93
C ALA A 700 62.23 10.25 80.40
N THR A 701 62.48 11.56 80.30
CA THR A 701 61.55 12.51 79.67
C THR A 701 61.54 12.33 78.14
N GLU A 702 62.70 12.30 77.49
CA GLU A 702 62.85 12.07 76.05
C GLU A 702 62.20 10.75 75.58
N PHE A 703 62.31 9.68 76.39
CA PHE A 703 61.65 8.41 76.11
C PHE A 703 60.12 8.52 76.03
N LEU A 704 59.50 9.30 76.91
CA LEU A 704 58.04 9.44 76.97
C LEU A 704 57.47 10.17 75.74
N ASP A 705 58.23 11.08 75.17
CA ASP A 705 57.89 11.79 73.93
C ASP A 705 58.19 10.94 72.69
N GLU A 706 59.35 10.28 72.63
CA GLU A 706 59.71 9.42 71.50
C GLU A 706 58.82 8.18 71.41
N ALA A 707 58.37 7.61 72.55
CA ALA A 707 57.40 6.52 72.56
C ALA A 707 56.05 6.93 71.93
N GLN A 708 55.54 8.12 72.24
CA GLN A 708 54.33 8.68 71.62
C GLN A 708 54.53 8.88 70.11
N ARG A 709 55.72 9.34 69.68
CA ARG A 709 56.05 9.55 68.27
C ARG A 709 56.17 8.24 67.49
N LEU A 710 56.77 7.21 68.08
CA LEU A 710 56.91 5.88 67.49
C LEU A 710 55.57 5.15 67.41
N GLN A 711 54.68 5.31 68.40
CA GLN A 711 53.29 4.83 68.37
C GLN A 711 52.55 5.31 67.10
N GLN A 712 52.56 6.62 66.86
CA GLN A 712 51.88 7.23 65.70
C GLN A 712 52.46 6.73 64.38
N LYS A 713 53.79 6.62 64.26
CA LYS A 713 54.46 6.08 63.07
C LYS A 713 54.12 4.61 62.82
N CYS A 714 54.07 3.80 63.89
CA CYS A 714 53.71 2.38 63.80
C CYS A 714 52.28 2.21 63.28
N ILE A 715 51.31 2.89 63.89
CA ILE A 715 49.90 2.88 63.48
C ILE A 715 49.76 3.32 62.01
N GLN A 716 50.39 4.43 61.60
CA GLN A 716 50.35 4.91 60.21
C GLN A 716 50.92 3.89 59.20
N SER A 717 52.05 3.26 59.52
CA SER A 717 52.69 2.27 58.64
C SER A 717 51.82 1.02 58.46
N LEU A 718 51.23 0.53 59.57
CA LEU A 718 50.35 -0.64 59.56
C LEU A 718 49.01 -0.35 58.87
N HIS A 719 48.37 0.80 59.15
CA HIS A 719 47.16 1.24 58.44
C HIS A 719 47.40 1.37 56.93
N TYR A 720 48.56 1.90 56.51
CA TYR A 720 48.93 1.96 55.09
C TYR A 720 49.11 0.56 54.48
N HIS A 721 49.73 -0.38 55.19
CA HIS A 721 49.86 -1.76 54.70
C HIS A 721 48.49 -2.44 54.51
N VAL A 722 47.58 -2.28 55.48
CA VAL A 722 46.20 -2.79 55.41
C VAL A 722 45.45 -2.16 54.23
N GLU A 723 45.56 -0.85 54.04
CA GLU A 723 44.96 -0.12 52.90
C GLU A 723 45.41 -0.71 51.54
N GLN A 724 46.71 -1.00 51.37
CA GLN A 724 47.22 -1.59 50.12
C GLN A 724 46.73 -3.03 49.93
N LYS A 725 46.73 -3.85 50.99
CA LYS A 725 46.28 -5.25 50.91
C LYS A 725 44.79 -5.38 50.66
N ILE A 726 43.96 -4.54 51.27
CA ILE A 726 42.51 -4.50 51.00
C ILE A 726 42.23 -3.99 49.59
N LYS A 727 42.96 -2.99 49.07
CA LYS A 727 42.84 -2.56 47.67
C LYS A 727 43.17 -3.67 46.69
N GLN A 728 44.26 -4.41 46.93
CA GLN A 728 44.64 -5.55 46.10
C GLN A 728 43.57 -6.64 46.12
N ALA A 729 43.13 -7.07 47.32
CA ALA A 729 42.08 -8.09 47.45
C ALA A 729 40.75 -7.68 46.79
N ASN A 730 40.34 -6.41 46.93
CA ASN A 730 39.14 -5.89 46.26
C ASN A 730 39.29 -5.95 44.72
N SER A 731 40.44 -5.55 44.20
CA SER A 731 40.76 -5.63 42.77
C SER A 731 40.70 -7.07 42.26
N ASP A 732 41.38 -8.00 42.92
CA ASP A 732 41.51 -9.39 42.48
C ASP A 732 40.14 -10.11 42.45
N VAL A 733 39.34 -9.97 43.51
CA VAL A 733 38.01 -10.60 43.60
C VAL A 733 37.00 -9.95 42.64
N THR A 734 37.08 -8.63 42.44
CA THR A 734 36.25 -7.92 41.45
C THR A 734 36.60 -8.34 40.03
N THR A 735 37.89 -8.54 39.71
CA THR A 735 38.31 -9.05 38.40
C THR A 735 37.78 -10.45 38.12
N GLU A 736 37.80 -11.36 39.10
CA GLU A 736 37.25 -12.72 38.90
C GLU A 736 35.71 -12.71 38.78
N ALA A 737 35.00 -11.86 39.52
CA ALA A 737 33.55 -11.68 39.34
C ALA A 737 33.18 -11.16 37.94
N ARG A 738 33.92 -10.15 37.44
CA ARG A 738 33.77 -9.63 36.06
C ARG A 738 34.07 -10.71 35.02
N LYS A 739 35.09 -11.54 35.26
CA LYS A 739 35.46 -12.66 34.40
C LYS A 739 34.36 -13.73 34.32
N GLN A 740 33.76 -14.11 35.44
CA GLN A 740 32.63 -15.04 35.43
C GLN A 740 31.44 -14.51 34.63
N TYR A 741 31.09 -13.22 34.79
CA TYR A 741 30.05 -12.56 33.99
C TYR A 741 30.38 -12.59 32.49
N VAL A 742 31.56 -12.10 32.10
CA VAL A 742 32.00 -12.02 30.70
C VAL A 742 32.05 -13.40 30.04
N CYS A 743 32.57 -14.42 30.74
CA CYS A 743 32.56 -15.80 30.24
C CYS A 743 31.14 -16.35 30.05
N THR A 744 30.24 -16.12 31.02
CA THR A 744 28.86 -16.64 30.98
C THR A 744 28.07 -15.99 29.84
N VAL A 745 28.16 -14.67 29.68
CA VAL A 745 27.45 -13.96 28.61
C VAL A 745 28.08 -14.24 27.24
N LYS A 746 29.41 -14.38 27.12
CA LYS A 746 30.06 -14.85 25.88
C LYS A 746 29.52 -16.23 25.47
N ALA A 747 29.40 -17.17 26.41
CA ALA A 747 28.82 -18.48 26.15
C ALA A 747 27.32 -18.39 25.77
N LEU A 748 26.54 -17.55 26.45
CA LEU A 748 25.13 -17.31 26.16
C LEU A 748 24.90 -16.78 24.73
N LEU A 749 25.66 -15.76 24.31
CA LEU A 749 25.62 -15.21 22.95
C LEU A 749 26.11 -16.23 21.90
N THR A 750 27.11 -17.03 22.27
CA THR A 750 27.67 -18.08 21.40
C THR A 750 26.64 -19.16 21.08
N GLU A 751 25.99 -19.70 22.12
CA GLU A 751 24.95 -20.73 22.01
C GLU A 751 23.66 -20.19 21.38
N PHE A 752 23.26 -18.95 21.69
CA PHE A 752 22.13 -18.30 21.05
C PHE A 752 22.27 -18.29 19.52
N SER A 753 23.38 -17.76 19.00
CA SER A 753 23.61 -17.68 17.55
C SER A 753 23.67 -19.07 16.91
N LYS A 754 24.40 -20.03 17.50
CA LYS A 754 24.43 -21.43 16.99
C LYS A 754 23.03 -22.04 16.92
N LYS A 755 22.20 -21.83 17.94
CA LYS A 755 20.86 -22.44 18.01
C LYS A 755 19.90 -21.77 17.04
N VAL A 756 19.89 -20.44 16.95
CA VAL A 756 19.06 -19.71 15.98
C VAL A 756 19.48 -20.03 14.54
N GLN A 757 20.79 -20.08 14.25
CA GLN A 757 21.30 -20.51 12.95
C GLN A 757 20.86 -21.95 12.66
N GLY A 758 21.07 -22.90 13.56
CA GLY A 758 20.69 -24.31 13.35
C GLY A 758 19.19 -24.56 13.10
N GLU A 759 18.31 -23.72 13.64
CA GLU A 759 16.85 -23.80 13.38
C GLU A 759 16.45 -23.10 12.06
N LEU A 760 17.18 -22.05 11.64
CA LEU A 760 16.79 -21.19 10.52
C LEU A 760 17.57 -21.40 9.22
N ASP A 761 18.81 -21.88 9.24
CA ASP A 761 19.75 -21.93 8.11
C ASP A 761 19.15 -22.57 6.84
N ARG A 762 18.35 -23.63 6.99
CA ARG A 762 17.67 -24.33 5.88
C ARG A 762 16.30 -23.75 5.51
N MET A 763 15.75 -22.83 6.31
CA MET A 763 14.42 -22.25 6.08
C MET A 763 14.36 -21.38 4.82
N PRO A 764 15.34 -20.50 4.53
CA PRO A 764 15.35 -19.71 3.31
C PRO A 764 15.20 -20.52 2.02
N ASP A 765 16.07 -21.51 1.83
CA ASP A 765 16.03 -22.39 0.67
C ASP A 765 14.75 -23.21 0.63
N ALA A 766 14.25 -23.68 1.77
CA ALA A 766 12.99 -24.41 1.83
C ALA A 766 11.79 -23.53 1.40
N ILE A 767 11.76 -22.25 1.77
CA ILE A 767 10.74 -21.28 1.35
C ILE A 767 10.87 -20.95 -0.16
N ASP A 768 12.09 -20.82 -0.68
CA ASP A 768 12.32 -20.49 -2.09
C ASP A 768 12.05 -21.72 -3.00
N ILE A 769 12.33 -22.94 -2.52
CA ILE A 769 11.96 -24.20 -3.16
C ILE A 769 10.43 -24.44 -3.11
N ASP A 770 9.74 -24.02 -2.05
CA ASP A 770 8.27 -24.13 -1.91
C ASP A 770 7.52 -23.41 -3.04
N LEU A 771 8.07 -22.34 -3.63
CA LEU A 771 7.52 -21.68 -4.82
C LEU A 771 7.48 -22.57 -6.07
N ASN A 772 8.33 -23.61 -6.13
CA ASN A 772 8.45 -24.53 -7.26
C ASN A 772 7.79 -25.90 -6.99
N LYS A 773 7.20 -26.07 -5.80
CA LYS A 773 6.56 -27.32 -5.32
C LYS A 773 5.04 -27.20 -5.21
N GLY A 774 4.37 -28.35 -5.19
CA GLY A 774 2.92 -28.49 -5.08
C GLY A 774 2.13 -27.53 -5.98
N LEU A 775 1.07 -26.93 -5.40
CA LEU A 775 0.20 -25.98 -6.11
C LEU A 775 0.91 -24.70 -6.56
N LYS A 776 1.91 -24.21 -5.81
CA LYS A 776 2.64 -22.99 -6.18
C LYS A 776 3.46 -23.21 -7.45
N GLY A 777 4.24 -24.28 -7.49
CA GLY A 777 5.00 -24.67 -8.68
C GLY A 777 4.12 -25.03 -9.87
N PHE A 778 2.97 -25.67 -9.64
CA PHE A 778 1.99 -25.95 -10.69
C PHE A 778 1.42 -24.65 -11.29
N MET A 779 1.00 -23.69 -10.47
CA MET A 779 0.47 -22.40 -10.94
C MET A 779 1.53 -21.51 -11.60
N LYS A 780 2.78 -21.58 -11.12
CA LYS A 780 3.94 -20.95 -11.77
C LYS A 780 4.11 -21.51 -13.19
N LYS A 781 4.23 -22.84 -13.32
CA LYS A 781 4.38 -23.53 -14.62
C LYS A 781 3.16 -23.36 -15.54
N PHE A 782 1.96 -23.29 -14.98
CA PHE A 782 0.73 -22.99 -15.72
C PHE A 782 0.78 -21.59 -16.33
N GLY A 783 1.22 -20.58 -15.55
CA GLY A 783 1.47 -19.23 -16.07
C GLY A 783 2.53 -19.23 -17.18
N GLU A 784 3.73 -19.71 -16.85
CA GLU A 784 4.93 -19.61 -17.69
C GLU A 784 4.85 -20.41 -19.00
N HIS A 785 4.19 -21.58 -19.01
CA HIS A 785 4.21 -22.50 -20.17
C HIS A 785 2.85 -22.73 -20.83
N PHE A 786 1.75 -22.75 -20.08
CA PHE A 786 0.41 -22.91 -20.67
C PHE A 786 -0.17 -21.54 -21.08
N VAL A 787 -0.33 -20.62 -20.13
CA VAL A 787 -1.09 -19.38 -20.35
C VAL A 787 -0.39 -18.44 -21.33
N VAL A 788 0.94 -18.31 -21.25
CA VAL A 788 1.74 -17.58 -22.26
C VAL A 788 1.48 -18.09 -23.67
N LYS A 789 1.37 -19.40 -23.88
CA LYS A 789 1.12 -20.00 -25.20
C LYS A 789 -0.34 -19.95 -25.63
N VAL A 790 -1.29 -20.18 -24.73
CA VAL A 790 -2.71 -20.06 -25.06
C VAL A 790 -3.10 -18.61 -25.41
N LYS A 791 -2.36 -17.59 -24.97
CA LYS A 791 -2.53 -16.20 -25.40
C LYS A 791 -2.37 -16.01 -26.92
N GLU A 792 -1.57 -16.84 -27.61
CA GLU A 792 -1.36 -16.81 -29.07
C GLU A 792 -2.67 -17.12 -29.84
N LEU A 793 -3.69 -17.71 -29.18
CA LEU A 793 -5.02 -17.91 -29.78
C LEU A 793 -5.74 -16.60 -30.12
N ASN A 794 -5.36 -15.47 -29.53
CA ASN A 794 -5.96 -14.16 -29.87
C ASN A 794 -5.63 -13.75 -31.32
N ASP A 795 -4.50 -14.22 -31.83
CA ASP A 795 -4.00 -13.89 -33.18
C ASP A 795 -4.60 -14.82 -34.26
N VAL A 796 -5.42 -15.80 -33.84
CA VAL A 796 -6.16 -16.68 -34.75
C VAL A 796 -7.44 -15.98 -35.23
N ASP A 797 -7.38 -15.46 -36.46
CA ASP A 797 -8.54 -14.93 -37.16
C ASP A 797 -9.48 -16.07 -37.59
N ALA A 798 -10.64 -16.16 -36.93
CA ALA A 798 -11.68 -17.14 -37.21
C ALA A 798 -12.29 -17.06 -38.64
N LYS A 799 -11.97 -16.02 -39.41
CA LYS A 799 -12.43 -15.81 -40.80
C LYS A 799 -11.38 -16.15 -41.86
N LYS A 800 -10.12 -16.41 -41.48
CA LYS A 800 -9.01 -16.53 -42.43
C LYS A 800 -8.57 -17.98 -42.63
N PHE A 801 -9.01 -18.58 -43.73
CA PHE A 801 -8.72 -19.96 -44.13
C PHE A 801 -7.52 -20.07 -45.09
N THR A 802 -6.39 -19.44 -44.76
CA THR A 802 -5.19 -19.43 -45.63
C THR A 802 -3.88 -19.46 -44.84
N PRO A 803 -2.98 -20.44 -45.05
CA PRO A 803 -3.11 -21.68 -45.83
C PRO A 803 -3.70 -22.87 -45.04
N LYS A 804 -3.97 -22.69 -43.74
CA LYS A 804 -4.63 -23.68 -42.87
C LYS A 804 -5.90 -23.09 -42.26
N SER A 805 -6.86 -23.93 -41.89
CA SER A 805 -8.06 -23.46 -41.20
C SER A 805 -7.76 -22.82 -39.84
N PRO A 806 -8.60 -21.87 -39.37
CA PRO A 806 -8.49 -21.31 -38.03
C PRO A 806 -8.55 -22.38 -36.92
N LEU A 807 -9.29 -23.48 -37.15
CA LEU A 807 -9.36 -24.62 -36.24
C LEU A 807 -7.99 -25.33 -36.15
N SER A 808 -7.35 -25.64 -37.28
CA SER A 808 -6.02 -26.26 -37.32
C SER A 808 -4.98 -25.39 -36.59
N HIS A 809 -5.01 -24.07 -36.81
CA HIS A 809 -4.09 -23.14 -36.17
C HIS A 809 -4.32 -23.04 -34.64
N ALA A 810 -5.58 -22.90 -34.20
CA ALA A 810 -5.92 -22.88 -32.77
C ALA A 810 -5.53 -24.19 -32.06
N VAL A 811 -5.77 -25.34 -32.70
CA VAL A 811 -5.42 -26.66 -32.14
C VAL A 811 -3.90 -26.86 -32.09
N PHE A 812 -3.14 -26.37 -33.07
CA PHE A 812 -1.67 -26.38 -33.01
C PHE A 812 -1.13 -25.60 -31.80
N ILE A 813 -1.67 -24.42 -31.51
CA ILE A 813 -1.29 -23.59 -30.35
C ILE A 813 -1.65 -24.31 -29.05
N LEU A 814 -2.86 -24.86 -28.93
CA LEU A 814 -3.31 -25.64 -27.76
C LEU A 814 -2.45 -26.89 -27.51
N ASN A 815 -2.11 -27.63 -28.56
CA ASN A 815 -1.23 -28.79 -28.50
C ASN A 815 0.16 -28.39 -27.99
N LYS A 816 0.77 -27.32 -28.54
CA LYS A 816 2.05 -26.78 -28.06
C LYS A 816 1.99 -26.31 -26.60
N ALA A 817 0.93 -25.61 -26.20
CA ALA A 817 0.75 -25.13 -24.83
C ALA A 817 0.65 -26.29 -23.82
N LEU A 818 -0.15 -27.32 -24.14
CA LEU A 818 -0.31 -28.51 -23.28
C LEU A 818 0.95 -29.37 -23.25
N GLY A 819 1.59 -29.59 -24.40
CA GLY A 819 2.86 -30.33 -24.47
C GLY A 819 3.95 -29.67 -23.62
N SER A 820 4.11 -28.34 -23.74
CA SER A 820 5.08 -27.57 -22.94
C SER A 820 4.74 -27.60 -21.45
N PHE A 821 3.49 -27.31 -21.07
CA PHE A 821 3.05 -27.31 -19.68
C PHE A 821 3.18 -28.69 -19.02
N VAL A 822 2.75 -29.75 -19.70
CA VAL A 822 2.87 -31.11 -19.16
C VAL A 822 4.33 -31.56 -19.11
N HIS A 823 5.20 -31.18 -20.07
CA HIS A 823 6.64 -31.42 -19.96
C HIS A 823 7.20 -30.83 -18.66
N GLU A 824 6.83 -29.59 -18.32
CA GLU A 824 7.31 -28.93 -17.12
C GLU A 824 6.67 -29.44 -15.83
N VAL A 825 5.39 -29.78 -15.82
CA VAL A 825 4.77 -30.41 -14.63
C VAL A 825 5.44 -31.77 -14.34
N LYS A 826 5.89 -32.50 -15.37
CA LYS A 826 6.65 -33.76 -15.20
C LYS A 826 8.02 -33.58 -14.51
N THR A 827 8.62 -32.38 -14.56
CA THR A 827 9.89 -32.09 -13.84
C THR A 827 9.66 -31.76 -12.36
N GLN A 828 8.41 -31.64 -11.89
CA GLN A 828 8.11 -31.54 -10.46
C GLN A 828 8.19 -32.93 -9.80
N THR A 829 8.99 -33.04 -8.75
CA THR A 829 9.28 -34.28 -8.01
C THR A 829 8.01 -35.01 -7.53
N GLU A 830 6.98 -34.26 -7.13
CA GLU A 830 5.71 -34.78 -6.61
C GLU A 830 4.89 -35.49 -7.68
N PHE A 831 5.06 -35.14 -8.97
CA PHE A 831 4.39 -35.79 -10.08
C PHE A 831 5.17 -36.99 -10.65
N THR A 832 6.44 -37.19 -10.26
CA THR A 832 7.32 -38.20 -10.88
C THR A 832 6.82 -39.64 -10.67
N SER A 833 6.20 -39.95 -9.54
CA SER A 833 5.56 -41.25 -9.27
C SER A 833 4.25 -41.45 -10.04
N ASP A 834 3.48 -40.38 -10.18
CA ASP A 834 2.11 -40.39 -10.70
C ASP A 834 1.99 -40.09 -12.21
N ILE A 835 3.10 -39.70 -12.85
CA ILE A 835 3.22 -39.44 -14.29
C ILE A 835 2.63 -40.55 -15.18
N LYS A 836 2.80 -41.82 -14.77
CA LYS A 836 2.29 -43.00 -15.47
C LYS A 836 0.75 -43.06 -15.48
N LYS A 837 0.08 -42.44 -14.50
CA LYS A 837 -1.38 -42.36 -14.37
C LYS A 837 -1.97 -41.22 -15.22
N ILE A 838 -1.20 -40.16 -15.48
CA ILE A 838 -1.60 -39.02 -16.32
C ILE A 838 -1.38 -39.31 -17.81
N ARG A 839 -0.31 -40.05 -18.13
CA ARG A 839 0.13 -40.31 -19.51
C ARG A 839 -0.98 -40.78 -20.47
N PRO A 840 -1.86 -41.74 -20.14
CA PRO A 840 -2.88 -42.21 -21.09
C PRO A 840 -3.84 -41.09 -21.55
N VAL A 841 -4.29 -40.25 -20.61
CA VAL A 841 -5.17 -39.11 -20.92
C VAL A 841 -4.44 -38.06 -21.77
N HIS A 842 -3.19 -37.77 -21.43
CA HIS A 842 -2.34 -36.86 -22.20
C HIS A 842 -2.14 -37.36 -23.63
N ASP A 843 -1.74 -38.62 -23.80
CA ASP A 843 -1.44 -39.21 -25.11
C ASP A 843 -2.72 -39.27 -25.98
N ALA A 844 -3.88 -39.60 -25.41
CA ALA A 844 -5.18 -39.56 -26.11
C ALA A 844 -5.61 -38.13 -26.51
N LEU A 845 -5.37 -37.14 -25.64
CA LEU A 845 -5.67 -35.73 -25.93
C LEU A 845 -4.75 -35.16 -27.03
N LEU A 846 -3.47 -35.55 -27.04
CA LEU A 846 -2.56 -35.18 -28.12
C LEU A 846 -2.97 -35.82 -29.46
N ASN A 847 -3.41 -37.08 -29.47
CA ASN A 847 -3.85 -37.74 -30.71
C ASN A 847 -5.07 -37.03 -31.33
N LEU A 848 -6.03 -36.65 -30.49
CA LEU A 848 -7.20 -35.85 -30.90
C LEU A 848 -6.80 -34.51 -31.53
N PHE A 849 -5.83 -33.80 -30.95
CA PHE A 849 -5.36 -32.53 -31.48
C PHE A 849 -4.52 -32.68 -32.75
N GLU A 850 -3.66 -33.69 -32.85
CA GLU A 850 -2.85 -33.91 -34.05
C GLU A 850 -3.74 -34.33 -35.24
N GLY A 851 -4.81 -35.11 -34.98
CA GLY A 851 -5.88 -35.38 -35.94
C GLY A 851 -6.56 -34.11 -36.44
N LEU A 852 -7.11 -33.28 -35.54
CA LEU A 852 -7.77 -32.01 -35.87
C LEU A 852 -6.87 -31.00 -36.61
N LYS A 853 -5.60 -30.92 -36.23
CA LYS A 853 -4.59 -30.09 -36.89
C LYS A 853 -4.34 -30.53 -38.33
N THR A 854 -4.52 -31.82 -38.63
CA THR A 854 -4.27 -32.41 -39.95
C THR A 854 -5.53 -32.44 -40.81
N SER A 855 -6.70 -32.70 -40.24
CA SER A 855 -7.99 -32.68 -40.97
C SER A 855 -8.45 -31.26 -41.30
N GLU A 856 -8.11 -30.28 -40.47
CA GLU A 856 -8.56 -28.88 -40.55
C GLU A 856 -10.07 -28.65 -40.32
N HIS A 857 -10.87 -29.71 -40.26
CA HIS A 857 -12.30 -29.74 -39.93
C HIS A 857 -12.64 -30.92 -39.01
N PHE A 858 -13.86 -30.95 -38.46
CA PHE A 858 -14.35 -32.06 -37.63
C PHE A 858 -14.80 -33.24 -38.51
N ASN A 859 -13.91 -34.20 -38.74
CA ASN A 859 -14.17 -35.38 -39.56
C ASN A 859 -14.53 -36.63 -38.72
N HIS A 860 -14.73 -37.78 -39.37
CA HIS A 860 -15.01 -39.04 -38.68
C HIS A 860 -13.90 -39.48 -37.71
N GLU A 861 -12.63 -39.31 -38.09
CA GLU A 861 -11.46 -39.65 -37.27
C GLU A 861 -11.41 -38.81 -35.98
N TYR A 862 -11.84 -37.55 -36.04
CA TYR A 862 -12.03 -36.72 -34.85
C TYR A 862 -13.05 -37.34 -33.87
N SER A 863 -14.19 -37.85 -34.34
CA SER A 863 -15.18 -38.52 -33.47
C SER A 863 -14.59 -39.77 -32.80
N ILE A 864 -13.83 -40.59 -33.53
CA ILE A 864 -13.14 -41.76 -32.99
C ILE A 864 -12.17 -41.35 -31.88
N ASN A 865 -11.33 -40.33 -32.13
CA ASN A 865 -10.34 -39.86 -31.16
C ASN A 865 -10.98 -39.19 -29.94
N LEU A 866 -12.11 -38.49 -30.11
CA LEU A 866 -12.84 -37.88 -29.01
C LEU A 866 -13.45 -38.97 -28.10
N ASP A 867 -13.99 -40.05 -28.67
CA ASP A 867 -14.51 -41.17 -27.91
C ASP A 867 -13.40 -42.01 -27.25
N ALA A 868 -12.23 -42.16 -27.89
CA ALA A 868 -11.05 -42.75 -27.28
C ALA A 868 -10.56 -41.91 -26.07
N LEU A 869 -10.56 -40.58 -26.18
CA LEU A 869 -10.29 -39.67 -25.07
C LEU A 869 -11.33 -39.82 -23.96
N LYS A 870 -12.65 -39.80 -24.27
CA LYS A 870 -13.72 -40.01 -23.27
C LYS A 870 -13.53 -41.31 -22.48
N LYS A 871 -13.31 -42.44 -23.17
CA LYS A 871 -13.09 -43.76 -22.56
C LYS A 871 -11.84 -43.76 -21.65
N THR A 872 -10.74 -43.21 -22.14
CA THR A 872 -9.49 -43.09 -21.35
C THR A 872 -9.68 -42.19 -20.13
N PHE A 873 -10.46 -41.12 -20.27
CA PHE A 873 -10.72 -40.13 -19.23
C PHE A 873 -11.68 -40.62 -18.14
N GLN A 874 -12.58 -41.57 -18.44
CA GLN A 874 -13.38 -42.24 -17.40
C GLN A 874 -12.50 -42.91 -16.34
N GLY A 875 -11.36 -43.49 -16.74
CA GLY A 875 -10.39 -44.08 -15.82
C GLY A 875 -9.57 -43.08 -14.98
N PHE A 876 -9.64 -41.78 -15.29
CA PHE A 876 -8.88 -40.72 -14.62
C PHE A 876 -9.57 -40.29 -13.33
N HIS A 877 -9.13 -40.84 -12.20
CA HIS A 877 -9.66 -40.53 -10.87
C HIS A 877 -8.58 -39.84 -10.01
N PRO A 878 -8.74 -38.55 -9.70
CA PRO A 878 -7.87 -37.79 -8.81
C PRO A 878 -7.65 -38.44 -7.43
N SER A 879 -8.63 -39.19 -6.91
CA SER A 879 -8.49 -40.00 -5.69
C SER A 879 -7.51 -41.18 -5.78
N LYS A 880 -7.00 -41.52 -6.98
CA LYS A 880 -5.91 -42.51 -7.17
C LYS A 880 -4.51 -41.88 -7.10
N PHE A 881 -4.42 -40.58 -6.85
CA PHE A 881 -3.19 -39.82 -6.70
C PHE A 881 -2.91 -39.56 -5.21
N GLY A 882 -1.65 -39.35 -4.85
CA GLY A 882 -1.29 -39.01 -3.46
C GLY A 882 -1.45 -37.51 -3.21
N GLU A 883 -1.64 -37.07 -1.96
CA GLU A 883 -1.45 -35.65 -1.65
C GLU A 883 0.03 -35.27 -1.87
N PRO A 884 0.36 -34.16 -2.55
CA PRO A 884 -0.53 -33.06 -2.97
C PRO A 884 -1.05 -33.13 -4.41
N THR A 885 -0.77 -34.20 -5.18
CA THR A 885 -1.13 -34.30 -6.61
C THR A 885 -2.62 -34.54 -6.85
N THR A 886 -3.39 -35.02 -5.86
CA THR A 886 -4.86 -35.12 -5.88
C THR A 886 -5.54 -33.82 -6.36
N VAL A 887 -5.20 -32.68 -5.73
CA VAL A 887 -5.82 -31.38 -6.01
C VAL A 887 -5.50 -30.89 -7.43
N LEU A 888 -4.28 -31.15 -7.88
CA LEU A 888 -3.78 -30.71 -9.19
C LEU A 888 -4.38 -31.56 -10.31
N THR A 889 -4.50 -32.87 -10.10
CA THR A 889 -5.15 -33.77 -11.05
C THR A 889 -6.67 -33.61 -11.07
N GLN A 890 -7.31 -33.21 -9.96
CA GLN A 890 -8.70 -32.76 -9.95
C GLN A 890 -8.90 -31.51 -10.82
N THR A 891 -7.98 -30.54 -10.74
CA THR A 891 -8.02 -29.34 -11.60
C THR A 891 -7.90 -29.71 -13.09
N LEU A 892 -6.99 -30.62 -13.44
CA LEU A 892 -6.87 -31.16 -14.81
C LEU A 892 -8.12 -31.93 -15.24
N LYS A 893 -8.75 -32.68 -14.33
CA LYS A 893 -10.00 -33.42 -14.60
C LYS A 893 -11.16 -32.48 -14.93
N GLU A 894 -11.28 -31.36 -14.23
CA GLU A 894 -12.33 -30.38 -14.51
C GLU A 894 -12.07 -29.65 -15.83
N GLY A 895 -10.82 -29.23 -16.10
CA GLY A 895 -10.44 -28.55 -17.34
C GLY A 895 -10.61 -29.42 -18.59
N ILE A 896 -10.04 -30.63 -18.61
CA ILE A 896 -10.16 -31.55 -19.75
C ILE A 896 -11.62 -32.02 -19.89
N GLY A 897 -12.34 -32.27 -18.79
CA GLY A 897 -13.76 -32.62 -18.83
C GLY A 897 -14.65 -31.52 -19.41
N ALA A 898 -14.35 -30.25 -19.14
CA ALA A 898 -15.04 -29.11 -19.76
C ALA A 898 -14.71 -29.01 -21.26
N LEU A 899 -13.44 -29.16 -21.65
CA LEU A 899 -13.04 -29.16 -23.06
C LEU A 899 -13.74 -30.28 -23.86
N VAL A 900 -13.74 -31.51 -23.32
CA VAL A 900 -14.43 -32.65 -23.96
C VAL A 900 -15.91 -32.35 -24.17
N LYS A 901 -16.60 -31.71 -23.20
CA LYS A 901 -18.01 -31.31 -23.35
C LYS A 901 -18.26 -30.25 -24.43
N GLU A 902 -17.32 -29.35 -24.69
CA GLU A 902 -17.46 -28.38 -25.79
C GLU A 902 -17.16 -29.04 -27.15
N LEU A 903 -16.17 -29.92 -27.21
CA LEU A 903 -15.84 -30.72 -28.39
C LEU A 903 -16.98 -31.67 -28.79
N ASP A 904 -17.68 -32.27 -27.82
CA ASP A 904 -18.82 -33.19 -28.04
C ASP A 904 -20.07 -32.53 -28.67
N LYS A 905 -20.02 -31.21 -28.94
CA LYS A 905 -21.06 -30.45 -29.63
C LYS A 905 -20.76 -30.24 -31.11
N ALA A 906 -19.59 -30.66 -31.59
CA ALA A 906 -19.19 -30.49 -32.99
C ALA A 906 -20.10 -31.32 -33.91
N TYR A 907 -20.61 -30.69 -34.97
CA TYR A 907 -21.32 -31.39 -36.03
C TYR A 907 -20.30 -32.05 -36.97
N VAL A 908 -20.48 -33.35 -37.18
CA VAL A 908 -19.80 -34.14 -38.21
C VAL A 908 -20.90 -34.68 -39.12
N ASN A 909 -20.73 -34.59 -40.45
CA ASN A 909 -21.79 -35.06 -41.36
C ASN A 909 -21.96 -36.59 -41.24
N LYS A 910 -23.20 -37.08 -41.24
CA LYS A 910 -23.51 -38.53 -41.13
C LYS A 910 -22.80 -39.37 -42.21
N TYR A 911 -22.55 -38.79 -43.38
CA TYR A 911 -21.87 -39.44 -44.52
C TYR A 911 -20.36 -39.13 -44.57
N GLU A 912 -19.80 -38.41 -43.59
CA GLU A 912 -18.38 -38.10 -43.55
C GLU A 912 -17.58 -39.35 -43.18
N GLY A 913 -16.68 -39.77 -44.07
CA GLY A 913 -16.02 -41.09 -43.97
C GLY A 913 -16.81 -42.24 -44.63
N SER A 914 -17.94 -41.97 -45.30
CA SER A 914 -18.55 -42.95 -46.21
C SER A 914 -17.60 -43.31 -47.37
N LYS A 915 -17.81 -44.47 -48.00
CA LYS A 915 -17.01 -44.89 -49.17
C LYS A 915 -17.26 -43.91 -50.32
N ALA A 916 -16.21 -43.58 -51.07
CA ALA A 916 -16.25 -42.59 -52.15
C ALA A 916 -17.43 -42.81 -53.09
N ILE A 917 -18.23 -41.76 -53.30
CA ILE A 917 -19.41 -41.80 -54.18
C ILE A 917 -18.92 -41.74 -55.63
N THR A 918 -18.90 -42.89 -56.31
CA THR A 918 -18.58 -42.97 -57.73
C THR A 918 -19.84 -42.73 -58.57
N TRP A 919 -19.89 -41.57 -59.22
CA TRP A 919 -20.95 -41.21 -60.17
C TRP A 919 -20.72 -41.78 -61.58
N GLU A 920 -19.56 -42.38 -61.82
CA GLU A 920 -19.22 -43.03 -63.09
C GLU A 920 -19.77 -44.46 -63.16
N GLY A 921 -20.56 -44.75 -64.19
CA GLY A 921 -21.07 -46.09 -64.52
C GLY A 921 -22.57 -46.30 -64.26
N THR A 922 -23.12 -47.36 -64.83
CA THR A 922 -24.50 -47.80 -64.55
C THR A 922 -24.64 -48.24 -63.08
N PHE A 923 -25.76 -47.87 -62.44
CA PHE A 923 -26.06 -48.25 -61.06
C PHE A 923 -26.26 -49.77 -60.92
N THR A 924 -25.18 -50.52 -60.74
CA THR A 924 -25.24 -51.97 -60.47
C THR A 924 -25.71 -52.24 -59.04
N SER A 925 -26.16 -53.47 -58.79
CA SER A 925 -26.60 -53.94 -57.46
C SER A 925 -25.51 -53.94 -56.39
N ALA A 926 -24.25 -53.66 -56.73
CA ALA A 926 -23.09 -53.65 -55.83
C ALA A 926 -22.80 -52.30 -55.15
N GLN A 927 -23.49 -51.21 -55.53
CA GLN A 927 -23.27 -49.88 -54.94
C GLN A 927 -23.94 -49.70 -53.56
N VAL A 928 -23.32 -48.87 -52.72
CA VAL A 928 -23.79 -48.56 -51.36
C VAL A 928 -25.12 -47.80 -51.41
N GLN A 929 -26.08 -48.18 -50.55
CA GLN A 929 -27.41 -47.56 -50.47
C GLN A 929 -27.34 -46.03 -50.25
N GLU A 930 -26.32 -45.55 -49.53
CA GLU A 930 -26.04 -44.14 -49.27
C GLU A 930 -25.91 -43.31 -50.56
N SER A 931 -25.25 -43.84 -51.60
CA SER A 931 -25.09 -43.15 -52.89
C SER A 931 -26.43 -42.93 -53.59
N LYS A 932 -27.35 -43.90 -53.51
CA LYS A 932 -28.71 -43.79 -54.06
C LYS A 932 -29.56 -42.79 -53.27
N ASN A 933 -29.43 -42.81 -51.94
CA ASN A 933 -30.14 -41.89 -51.05
C ASN A 933 -29.72 -40.43 -51.28
N ILE A 934 -28.43 -40.17 -51.54
CA ILE A 934 -27.93 -38.83 -51.89
C ILE A 934 -28.45 -38.37 -53.26
N ALA A 935 -28.48 -39.25 -54.26
CA ALA A 935 -29.05 -38.93 -55.58
C ALA A 935 -30.54 -38.56 -55.49
N LYS A 936 -31.34 -39.32 -54.72
CA LYS A 936 -32.76 -39.03 -54.49
C LYS A 936 -32.99 -37.74 -53.70
N ALA A 937 -32.13 -37.45 -52.72
CA ALA A 937 -32.17 -36.17 -52.00
C ALA A 937 -31.95 -34.99 -52.96
N PHE A 938 -30.94 -35.08 -53.84
CA PHE A 938 -30.67 -34.06 -54.85
C PHE A 938 -31.84 -33.87 -55.82
N LEU A 939 -32.36 -34.95 -56.42
CA LEU A 939 -33.53 -34.89 -57.32
C LEU A 939 -34.76 -34.28 -56.64
N THR A 940 -34.98 -34.56 -55.36
CA THR A 940 -36.07 -33.96 -54.59
C THR A 940 -35.90 -32.45 -54.45
N SER A 941 -34.67 -31.97 -54.22
CA SER A 941 -34.38 -30.54 -54.10
C SER A 941 -34.50 -29.76 -55.41
N ILE A 942 -34.39 -30.41 -56.59
CA ILE A 942 -34.52 -29.72 -57.89
C ILE A 942 -35.88 -29.01 -58.02
N TYR A 943 -36.98 -29.63 -57.58
CA TYR A 943 -38.31 -29.01 -57.62
C TYR A 943 -38.36 -27.73 -56.77
N THR A 944 -37.93 -27.81 -55.51
CA THR A 944 -37.89 -26.66 -54.59
C THR A 944 -36.97 -25.55 -55.11
N PHE A 945 -35.82 -25.92 -55.69
CA PHE A 945 -34.89 -24.96 -56.30
C PHE A 945 -35.50 -24.29 -57.52
N HIS A 946 -36.07 -25.05 -58.47
CA HIS A 946 -36.70 -24.48 -59.66
C HIS A 946 -37.84 -23.55 -59.27
N GLU A 947 -38.80 -23.98 -58.45
CA GLU A 947 -39.93 -23.14 -58.03
C GLU A 947 -39.45 -21.84 -57.37
N THR A 948 -38.60 -21.95 -56.34
CA THR A 948 -38.10 -20.79 -55.57
C THR A 948 -37.33 -19.82 -56.47
N LEU A 949 -36.42 -20.33 -57.30
CA LEU A 949 -35.57 -19.50 -58.15
C LEU A 949 -36.32 -18.96 -59.37
N TYR A 950 -37.31 -19.67 -59.91
CA TYR A 950 -38.19 -19.21 -60.96
C TYR A 950 -39.13 -18.10 -60.46
N THR A 951 -39.72 -18.24 -59.27
CA THR A 951 -40.50 -17.17 -58.64
C THR A 951 -39.64 -15.94 -58.37
N LEU A 952 -38.42 -16.12 -57.85
CA LEU A 952 -37.46 -15.03 -57.65
C LEU A 952 -37.07 -14.35 -58.97
N ASN A 953 -36.81 -15.13 -60.03
CA ASN A 953 -36.55 -14.63 -61.38
C ASN A 953 -37.74 -13.76 -61.87
N LYS A 954 -38.97 -14.29 -61.82
CA LYS A 954 -40.20 -13.58 -62.23
C LYS A 954 -40.50 -12.33 -61.42
N GLY A 955 -40.26 -12.35 -60.11
CA GLY A 955 -40.42 -11.17 -59.27
C GLY A 955 -39.39 -10.08 -59.57
N CYS A 956 -38.13 -10.46 -59.81
CA CYS A 956 -37.01 -9.52 -59.92
C CYS A 956 -36.65 -9.07 -61.35
N MET A 957 -37.13 -9.78 -62.39
CA MET A 957 -36.91 -9.43 -63.80
C MET A 957 -37.51 -8.08 -64.20
N LYS A 958 -37.20 -7.62 -65.41
CA LYS A 958 -37.68 -6.32 -65.91
C LYS A 958 -39.20 -6.34 -66.05
N GLY A 959 -39.88 -5.49 -65.26
CA GLY A 959 -41.35 -5.45 -65.18
C GLY A 959 -41.95 -6.33 -64.07
N GLY A 960 -41.14 -7.10 -63.34
CA GLY A 960 -41.57 -7.86 -62.17
C GLY A 960 -41.78 -6.97 -60.93
N GLU A 961 -42.72 -7.37 -60.08
CA GLU A 961 -43.18 -6.59 -58.92
C GLU A 961 -42.09 -6.33 -57.86
N TRP A 962 -41.09 -7.21 -57.76
CA TRP A 962 -40.06 -7.18 -56.72
C TRP A 962 -38.79 -6.45 -57.15
N ARG A 963 -38.64 -6.08 -58.43
CA ARG A 963 -37.40 -5.52 -58.98
C ARG A 963 -36.88 -4.30 -58.19
N SER A 964 -37.77 -3.39 -57.77
CA SER A 964 -37.41 -2.18 -57.02
C SER A 964 -37.50 -2.33 -55.50
N MET A 965 -37.92 -3.51 -54.99
CA MET A 965 -38.02 -3.78 -53.56
C MET A 965 -36.64 -4.11 -52.96
N THR A 966 -36.40 -3.67 -51.73
CA THR A 966 -35.16 -3.92 -50.98
C THR A 966 -35.17 -5.29 -50.28
N CYS A 967 -34.00 -5.85 -49.96
CA CYS A 967 -33.89 -7.15 -49.29
C CYS A 967 -34.10 -7.10 -47.76
N CYS A 968 -35.28 -6.67 -47.31
CA CYS A 968 -35.64 -6.47 -45.88
C CYS A 968 -37.11 -6.85 -45.59
N GLU A 969 -37.47 -7.16 -44.33
CA GLU A 969 -38.83 -7.61 -43.97
C GLU A 969 -39.90 -6.54 -44.26
N THR A 970 -39.60 -5.28 -43.93
CA THR A 970 -40.49 -4.13 -44.18
C THR A 970 -39.77 -3.11 -45.04
N GLY A 971 -40.38 -2.71 -46.15
CA GLY A 971 -39.84 -1.68 -47.04
C GLY A 971 -40.33 -0.29 -46.66
N LYS A 972 -39.78 0.76 -47.30
CA LYS A 972 -40.19 2.17 -47.07
C LYS A 972 -41.69 2.46 -47.28
N ARG A 973 -42.43 1.55 -47.93
CA ARG A 973 -43.86 1.68 -48.25
C ARG A 973 -44.76 0.69 -47.49
N GLY A 974 -44.23 0.02 -46.46
CA GLY A 974 -44.95 -0.99 -45.68
C GLY A 974 -44.52 -2.41 -46.04
N GLU A 975 -45.49 -3.30 -46.25
CA GLU A 975 -45.24 -4.71 -46.55
C GLU A 975 -44.27 -4.90 -47.73
N ASN A 976 -43.32 -5.82 -47.57
CA ASN A 976 -42.35 -6.16 -48.60
C ASN A 976 -42.53 -7.62 -49.04
N PRO A 977 -43.22 -7.87 -50.17
CA PRO A 977 -43.34 -9.20 -50.77
C PRO A 977 -42.00 -9.90 -51.01
N LEU A 978 -40.97 -9.19 -51.48
CA LEU A 978 -39.63 -9.75 -51.68
C LEU A 978 -38.99 -10.19 -50.36
N GLY A 979 -39.05 -9.33 -49.34
CA GLY A 979 -38.58 -9.68 -47.99
C GLY A 979 -39.34 -10.89 -47.42
N SER A 980 -40.66 -10.86 -47.51
CA SER A 980 -41.52 -11.96 -47.06
C SER A 980 -41.18 -13.27 -47.77
N PHE A 981 -40.87 -13.22 -49.06
CA PHE A 981 -40.42 -14.35 -49.84
C PHE A 981 -39.04 -14.85 -49.38
N LEU A 982 -38.02 -14.00 -49.32
CA LEU A 982 -36.67 -14.37 -48.86
C LEU A 982 -36.68 -14.98 -47.45
N LYS A 983 -37.48 -14.44 -46.54
CA LYS A 983 -37.66 -14.97 -45.18
C LYS A 983 -38.30 -16.35 -45.18
N ARG A 984 -39.33 -16.59 -46.00
CA ARG A 984 -39.91 -17.93 -46.21
C ARG A 984 -38.92 -18.90 -46.87
N SER A 985 -38.05 -18.41 -47.75
CA SER A 985 -36.94 -19.18 -48.35
C SER A 985 -35.77 -19.44 -47.39
N GLY A 986 -35.87 -19.07 -46.10
CA GLY A 986 -34.91 -19.39 -45.06
C GLY A 986 -33.84 -18.34 -44.76
N PHE A 987 -33.80 -17.22 -45.49
CA PHE A 987 -32.81 -16.17 -45.27
C PHE A 987 -33.15 -15.33 -44.02
N GLN A 988 -32.16 -15.09 -43.17
CA GLN A 988 -32.26 -14.02 -42.17
C GLN A 988 -32.08 -12.68 -42.87
N ILE A 989 -33.15 -11.90 -42.97
CA ILE A 989 -33.14 -10.60 -43.63
C ILE A 989 -33.20 -9.44 -42.63
N ALA A 990 -32.75 -8.25 -43.07
CA ALA A 990 -32.82 -7.04 -42.28
C ALA A 990 -34.28 -6.67 -41.98
N LYS A 991 -34.56 -6.18 -40.77
CA LYS A 991 -35.94 -5.81 -40.35
C LYS A 991 -36.56 -4.73 -41.25
N ASP A 992 -35.76 -3.74 -41.61
CA ASP A 992 -36.10 -2.63 -42.49
C ASP A 992 -34.91 -2.35 -43.43
N ASP A 993 -35.08 -1.44 -44.39
CA ASP A 993 -34.07 -1.22 -45.43
C ASP A 993 -32.80 -0.52 -44.95
N THR A 994 -32.84 0.07 -43.74
CA THR A 994 -31.69 0.73 -43.10
C THR A 994 -30.97 -0.17 -42.08
N SER A 995 -31.65 -1.20 -41.57
CA SER A 995 -31.10 -2.15 -40.60
C SER A 995 -29.88 -2.90 -41.17
N LYS A 996 -28.91 -3.16 -40.28
CA LYS A 996 -27.68 -3.92 -40.56
C LYS A 996 -27.75 -5.34 -40.00
N GLU A 997 -28.95 -5.78 -39.65
CA GLU A 997 -29.23 -7.12 -39.12
C GLU A 997 -29.47 -8.10 -40.29
N GLY A 998 -29.57 -9.39 -39.98
CA GLY A 998 -29.65 -10.45 -41.00
C GLY A 998 -28.32 -10.77 -41.69
N GLU A 999 -28.38 -11.59 -42.73
CA GLU A 999 -27.23 -12.18 -43.43
C GLU A 999 -26.42 -11.17 -44.24
N LEU A 1000 -27.09 -10.16 -44.82
CA LEU A 1000 -26.43 -9.09 -45.56
C LEU A 1000 -25.48 -8.28 -44.68
N LYS A 1001 -25.80 -8.05 -43.40
CA LYS A 1001 -24.96 -7.31 -42.42
C LYS A 1001 -24.63 -5.85 -42.80
N PHE A 1002 -25.31 -5.33 -43.83
CA PHE A 1002 -25.28 -3.95 -44.29
C PHE A 1002 -26.70 -3.53 -44.68
N PRO A 1003 -27.00 -2.20 -44.74
CA PRO A 1003 -28.32 -1.72 -45.14
C PRO A 1003 -28.70 -2.24 -46.52
N SER A 1004 -29.91 -2.76 -46.69
CA SER A 1004 -30.38 -3.29 -47.98
C SER A 1004 -30.76 -2.19 -48.98
N THR A 1005 -30.52 -0.91 -48.68
CA THR A 1005 -30.78 0.23 -49.58
C THR A 1005 -30.11 0.12 -50.96
N ALA A 1006 -28.97 -0.58 -51.04
CA ALA A 1006 -28.24 -0.84 -52.29
C ALA A 1006 -28.47 -2.26 -52.85
N PHE A 1007 -29.35 -3.06 -52.23
CA PHE A 1007 -29.60 -4.46 -52.55
C PHE A 1007 -31.10 -4.66 -52.75
N THR A 1008 -31.52 -4.52 -54.01
CA THR A 1008 -32.90 -4.69 -54.45
C THR A 1008 -33.08 -6.00 -55.21
N GLY A 1009 -34.32 -6.31 -55.60
CA GLY A 1009 -34.61 -7.39 -56.55
C GLY A 1009 -33.79 -7.26 -57.84
N GLU A 1010 -33.58 -6.05 -58.36
CA GLU A 1010 -32.69 -5.79 -59.50
C GLU A 1010 -31.25 -6.22 -59.23
N THR A 1011 -30.72 -5.99 -58.01
CA THR A 1011 -29.39 -6.46 -57.61
C THR A 1011 -29.31 -7.99 -57.53
N ILE A 1012 -30.38 -8.66 -57.10
CA ILE A 1012 -30.48 -10.13 -57.11
C ILE A 1012 -30.49 -10.62 -58.56
N TYR A 1013 -31.33 -10.03 -59.41
CA TYR A 1013 -31.49 -10.41 -60.81
C TYR A 1013 -30.15 -10.33 -61.57
N GLY A 1014 -29.47 -9.19 -61.48
CA GLY A 1014 -28.17 -8.97 -62.14
C GLY A 1014 -27.03 -9.86 -61.61
N LYS A 1015 -27.17 -10.44 -60.41
CA LYS A 1015 -26.16 -11.35 -59.83
C LYS A 1015 -26.42 -12.82 -60.10
N LEU A 1016 -27.66 -13.24 -60.24
CA LEU A 1016 -28.04 -14.64 -60.41
C LEU A 1016 -28.44 -14.98 -61.85
N PHE A 1017 -29.19 -14.11 -62.53
CA PHE A 1017 -29.84 -14.43 -63.81
C PHE A 1017 -29.26 -13.65 -65.01
N GLU A 1018 -28.49 -12.57 -64.80
CA GLU A 1018 -27.74 -11.90 -65.89
C GLU A 1018 -26.29 -12.40 -66.04
N GLN A 1019 -25.86 -13.43 -65.28
CA GLN A 1019 -24.51 -14.00 -65.40
C GLN A 1019 -24.47 -15.19 -66.37
N GLU A 1020 -23.50 -15.14 -67.29
CA GLU A 1020 -23.24 -16.21 -68.27
C GLU A 1020 -22.47 -17.38 -67.65
N PHE A 1021 -22.82 -18.61 -68.02
CA PHE A 1021 -22.00 -19.78 -67.68
C PHE A 1021 -20.71 -19.85 -68.49
N GLY A 1022 -19.56 -19.83 -67.80
CA GLY A 1022 -18.23 -19.96 -68.41
C GLY A 1022 -17.69 -21.39 -68.54
N ASP A 1023 -18.43 -22.40 -68.06
CA ASP A 1023 -18.01 -23.81 -68.11
C ASP A 1023 -18.30 -24.43 -69.48
N ALA A 1024 -17.26 -24.95 -70.14
CA ALA A 1024 -17.35 -25.46 -71.50
C ALA A 1024 -18.16 -26.76 -71.63
N GLU A 1025 -18.15 -27.63 -70.61
CA GLU A 1025 -18.87 -28.91 -70.64
C GLU A 1025 -20.36 -28.70 -70.37
N ILE A 1026 -20.69 -27.85 -69.38
CA ILE A 1026 -22.07 -27.47 -69.09
C ILE A 1026 -22.69 -26.76 -70.30
N VAL A 1027 -21.98 -25.81 -70.92
CA VAL A 1027 -22.46 -25.10 -72.11
C VAL A 1027 -22.62 -26.05 -73.31
N ALA A 1028 -21.77 -27.06 -73.46
CA ALA A 1028 -21.94 -28.07 -74.53
C ALA A 1028 -23.23 -28.88 -74.35
N HIS A 1029 -23.55 -29.29 -73.12
CA HIS A 1029 -24.81 -29.99 -72.79
C HIS A 1029 -26.04 -29.08 -73.00
N LEU A 1030 -26.01 -27.85 -72.49
CA LEU A 1030 -27.15 -26.92 -72.59
C LEU A 1030 -27.51 -26.56 -74.05
N ARG A 1031 -26.54 -26.63 -74.98
CA ARG A 1031 -26.78 -26.45 -76.44
C ARG A 1031 -27.56 -27.60 -77.09
N THR A 1032 -27.50 -28.80 -76.52
CA THR A 1032 -28.13 -30.02 -77.10
C THR A 1032 -29.37 -30.48 -76.33
N CYS A 1033 -29.56 -30.03 -75.08
CA CYS A 1033 -30.73 -30.33 -74.27
C CYS A 1033 -32.04 -29.77 -74.88
N GLU A 1034 -33.05 -30.64 -75.04
CA GLU A 1034 -34.33 -30.31 -75.70
C GLU A 1034 -35.05 -29.11 -75.05
N SER A 1035 -34.92 -28.93 -73.73
CA SER A 1035 -35.45 -27.77 -72.99
C SER A 1035 -35.04 -26.40 -73.55
N ASN A 1036 -33.90 -26.35 -74.25
CA ASN A 1036 -33.26 -25.12 -74.73
C ASN A 1036 -33.11 -25.08 -76.26
N VAL A 1037 -33.20 -26.21 -76.96
CA VAL A 1037 -33.10 -26.31 -78.44
C VAL A 1037 -34.16 -25.46 -79.16
N SER A 1038 -35.37 -25.38 -78.62
CA SER A 1038 -36.46 -24.56 -79.20
C SER A 1038 -36.26 -23.05 -78.98
N LYS A 1039 -35.63 -22.66 -77.87
CA LYS A 1039 -35.38 -21.26 -77.46
C LYS A 1039 -34.21 -20.62 -78.22
N LYS A 1040 -33.22 -21.40 -78.65
CA LYS A 1040 -31.98 -20.97 -79.34
C LYS A 1040 -31.30 -19.75 -78.70
N PRO A 1041 -31.03 -19.76 -77.37
CA PRO A 1041 -30.39 -18.63 -76.71
C PRO A 1041 -28.96 -18.40 -77.24
N LYS A 1042 -28.52 -17.14 -77.29
CA LYS A 1042 -27.16 -16.78 -77.75
C LYS A 1042 -26.08 -17.12 -76.70
N GLN A 1043 -26.45 -17.01 -75.43
CA GLN A 1043 -25.65 -17.23 -74.23
C GLN A 1043 -26.56 -17.97 -73.24
N PHE A 1044 -26.00 -18.81 -72.37
CA PHE A 1044 -26.78 -19.55 -71.37
C PHE A 1044 -26.66 -18.90 -70.00
N ASP A 1045 -27.81 -18.64 -69.39
CA ASP A 1045 -27.90 -18.11 -68.03
C ASP A 1045 -28.37 -19.17 -67.01
N PHE A 1046 -28.38 -18.81 -65.73
CA PHE A 1046 -28.77 -19.69 -64.64
C PHE A 1046 -30.21 -20.23 -64.77
N SER A 1047 -31.12 -19.50 -65.42
CA SER A 1047 -32.47 -19.98 -65.73
C SER A 1047 -32.46 -21.11 -66.77
N ASP A 1048 -31.61 -21.05 -67.80
CA ASP A 1048 -31.48 -22.13 -68.80
C ASP A 1048 -30.96 -23.44 -68.18
N LEU A 1049 -30.12 -23.35 -67.13
CA LEU A 1049 -29.67 -24.52 -66.36
C LEU A 1049 -30.78 -25.07 -65.47
N LEU A 1050 -31.55 -24.22 -64.77
CA LEU A 1050 -32.67 -24.67 -63.94
C LEU A 1050 -33.74 -25.39 -64.78
N GLU A 1051 -34.07 -24.84 -65.94
CA GLU A 1051 -34.98 -25.45 -66.92
C GLU A 1051 -34.46 -26.80 -67.43
N CYS A 1052 -33.16 -26.90 -67.70
CA CYS A 1052 -32.50 -28.15 -68.09
C CYS A 1052 -32.55 -29.22 -66.98
N LEU A 1053 -32.26 -28.84 -65.73
CA LEU A 1053 -32.29 -29.75 -64.58
C LEU A 1053 -33.71 -30.25 -64.26
N LEU A 1054 -34.71 -29.36 -64.33
CA LEU A 1054 -36.11 -29.76 -64.20
C LEU A 1054 -36.50 -30.73 -65.32
N TYR A 1055 -36.24 -30.38 -66.59
CA TYR A 1055 -36.54 -31.22 -67.74
C TYR A 1055 -35.92 -32.63 -67.61
N HIS A 1056 -34.67 -32.76 -67.15
CA HIS A 1056 -34.07 -34.08 -66.91
C HIS A 1056 -34.74 -34.85 -65.77
N THR A 1057 -35.24 -34.17 -64.74
CA THR A 1057 -36.02 -34.78 -63.66
C THR A 1057 -37.39 -35.26 -64.15
N GLU A 1058 -38.05 -34.49 -65.02
CA GLU A 1058 -39.30 -34.89 -65.67
C GLU A 1058 -39.09 -36.10 -66.60
N LYS A 1059 -38.02 -36.11 -67.41
CA LYS A 1059 -37.68 -37.27 -68.24
C LYS A 1059 -37.30 -38.50 -67.42
N TYR A 1060 -36.66 -38.32 -66.26
CA TYR A 1060 -36.45 -39.41 -65.31
C TYR A 1060 -37.78 -40.00 -64.81
N ASN A 1061 -38.78 -39.16 -64.48
CA ASN A 1061 -40.10 -39.62 -64.08
C ASN A 1061 -40.80 -40.38 -65.22
N GLU A 1062 -40.84 -39.83 -66.44
CA GLU A 1062 -41.42 -40.49 -67.63
C GLU A 1062 -40.82 -41.89 -67.84
N VAL A 1063 -39.49 -42.02 -67.74
CA VAL A 1063 -38.79 -43.31 -67.88
C VAL A 1063 -39.15 -44.28 -66.76
N CYS A 1064 -39.30 -43.82 -65.52
CA CYS A 1064 -39.71 -44.68 -64.41
C CYS A 1064 -41.17 -45.16 -64.57
N HIS A 1065 -42.05 -44.33 -65.11
CA HIS A 1065 -43.41 -44.73 -65.51
C HIS A 1065 -43.43 -45.79 -66.61
N LEU A 1066 -42.54 -45.71 -67.61
CA LEU A 1066 -42.38 -46.77 -68.61
C LEU A 1066 -41.91 -48.09 -67.97
N SER A 1067 -40.96 -48.02 -67.03
CA SER A 1067 -40.45 -49.22 -66.33
C SER A 1067 -41.51 -49.90 -65.44
N THR A 1068 -42.55 -49.17 -65.04
CA THR A 1068 -43.63 -49.63 -64.17
C THR A 1068 -44.97 -49.83 -64.90
N PHE A 1069 -45.01 -49.82 -66.23
CA PHE A 1069 -46.24 -49.99 -67.03
C PHE A 1069 -47.03 -51.29 -66.73
N SER A 1070 -46.38 -52.34 -66.22
CA SER A 1070 -47.03 -53.59 -65.81
C SER A 1070 -47.54 -53.60 -64.36
N ALA A 1071 -47.48 -52.47 -63.65
CA ALA A 1071 -47.95 -52.32 -62.28
C ALA A 1071 -49.44 -52.67 -62.12
N LYS A 1072 -49.77 -53.29 -60.98
CA LYS A 1072 -51.13 -53.77 -60.65
C LYS A 1072 -51.69 -53.21 -59.33
N LYS A 1073 -50.92 -52.43 -58.58
CA LYS A 1073 -51.36 -51.87 -57.29
C LYS A 1073 -52.35 -50.72 -57.53
N GLN A 1074 -53.60 -50.90 -57.13
CA GLN A 1074 -54.61 -49.84 -57.24
C GLN A 1074 -54.39 -48.75 -56.17
N PRO A 1075 -54.71 -47.47 -56.46
CA PRO A 1075 -54.63 -46.40 -55.47
C PRO A 1075 -55.73 -46.55 -54.41
N CYS A 1076 -55.36 -47.04 -53.23
CA CYS A 1076 -56.30 -47.42 -52.17
C CYS A 1076 -56.37 -46.42 -51.01
N SER A 1077 -55.23 -45.82 -50.62
CA SER A 1077 -55.18 -44.79 -49.57
C SER A 1077 -55.18 -43.37 -50.15
N VAL A 1078 -55.45 -42.36 -49.33
CA VAL A 1078 -55.31 -40.93 -49.71
C VAL A 1078 -53.88 -40.63 -50.21
N SER A 1079 -52.86 -41.25 -49.60
CA SER A 1079 -51.46 -41.10 -50.04
C SER A 1079 -51.23 -41.72 -51.41
N ASP A 1080 -51.71 -42.95 -51.65
CA ASP A 1080 -51.59 -43.59 -52.97
C ASP A 1080 -52.33 -42.80 -54.05
N MET A 1081 -53.51 -42.25 -53.72
CA MET A 1081 -54.32 -41.46 -54.63
C MET A 1081 -53.64 -40.15 -55.03
N LEU A 1082 -53.09 -39.40 -54.07
CA LEU A 1082 -52.32 -38.19 -54.37
C LEU A 1082 -51.04 -38.53 -55.15
N THR A 1083 -50.38 -39.65 -54.84
CA THR A 1083 -49.18 -40.11 -55.55
C THR A 1083 -49.52 -40.50 -56.99
N TRP A 1084 -50.69 -41.12 -57.21
CA TRP A 1084 -51.21 -41.43 -58.53
C TRP A 1084 -51.47 -40.16 -59.37
N LEU A 1085 -52.01 -39.12 -58.75
CA LEU A 1085 -52.23 -37.84 -59.43
C LEU A 1085 -50.91 -37.13 -59.74
N SER A 1086 -49.96 -37.12 -58.79
CA SER A 1086 -48.62 -36.53 -58.96
C SER A 1086 -47.85 -37.17 -60.11
N GLY A 1087 -48.00 -38.49 -60.31
CA GLY A 1087 -47.39 -39.21 -61.42
C GLY A 1087 -48.20 -39.21 -62.73
N LEU A 1088 -49.46 -38.76 -62.75
CA LEU A 1088 -50.32 -38.90 -63.92
C LEU A 1088 -49.74 -38.19 -65.15
N THR A 1089 -49.28 -36.95 -65.00
CA THR A 1089 -48.72 -36.12 -66.08
C THR A 1089 -47.49 -36.74 -66.76
N TYR A 1090 -46.72 -37.55 -66.02
CA TYR A 1090 -45.55 -38.29 -66.53
C TYR A 1090 -45.90 -39.66 -67.14
N ASN A 1091 -47.18 -40.07 -67.10
CA ASN A 1091 -47.64 -41.31 -67.69
C ASN A 1091 -48.22 -41.08 -69.10
N ARG A 1092 -47.89 -41.98 -70.05
CA ARG A 1092 -48.43 -41.95 -71.43
C ARG A 1092 -49.96 -41.91 -71.51
N VAL A 1093 -50.67 -42.49 -70.55
CA VAL A 1093 -52.14 -42.46 -70.55
C VAL A 1093 -52.72 -41.05 -70.39
N TYR A 1094 -51.95 -40.09 -69.86
CA TYR A 1094 -52.39 -38.70 -69.75
C TYR A 1094 -52.59 -38.03 -71.12
N THR A 1095 -51.76 -38.39 -72.11
CA THR A 1095 -51.96 -37.96 -73.50
C THR A 1095 -53.30 -38.48 -74.04
N SER A 1096 -53.60 -39.77 -73.84
CA SER A 1096 -54.89 -40.35 -74.24
C SER A 1096 -56.08 -39.79 -73.46
N LEU A 1097 -55.91 -39.45 -72.18
CA LEU A 1097 -56.94 -38.73 -71.41
C LEU A 1097 -57.27 -37.39 -72.10
N ARG A 1098 -56.25 -36.60 -72.44
CA ARG A 1098 -56.42 -35.30 -73.11
C ARG A 1098 -57.02 -35.40 -74.51
N PHE A 1099 -56.52 -36.28 -75.36
CA PHE A 1099 -56.84 -36.25 -76.79
C PHE A 1099 -57.92 -37.25 -77.21
N ASP A 1100 -58.12 -38.35 -76.46
CA ASP A 1100 -59.07 -39.40 -76.82
C ASP A 1100 -60.37 -39.31 -75.97
N ALA A 1101 -60.25 -39.07 -74.65
CA ALA A 1101 -61.37 -39.24 -73.72
C ALA A 1101 -62.08 -37.95 -73.26
N LEU A 1102 -61.37 -36.82 -73.15
CA LEU A 1102 -62.02 -35.52 -72.86
C LEU A 1102 -62.82 -34.96 -74.05
N PRO A 1103 -62.33 -34.99 -75.31
CA PRO A 1103 -63.03 -34.33 -76.42
C PRO A 1103 -64.46 -34.84 -76.70
N PRO A 1104 -64.76 -36.16 -76.63
CA PRO A 1104 -66.13 -36.67 -76.83
C PRO A 1104 -67.16 -36.20 -75.79
N LEU A 1105 -66.73 -35.61 -74.67
CA LEU A 1105 -67.60 -35.11 -73.59
C LEU A 1105 -67.94 -33.62 -73.74
N LEU A 1106 -67.47 -32.97 -74.79
CA LEU A 1106 -67.58 -31.53 -75.01
C LEU A 1106 -68.34 -31.23 -76.31
N GLU A 1107 -69.00 -30.07 -76.31
CA GLU A 1107 -69.74 -29.52 -77.45
C GLU A 1107 -68.83 -28.62 -78.32
N SER A 1108 -69.26 -28.37 -79.55
CA SER A 1108 -68.64 -27.40 -80.47
C SER A 1108 -69.73 -26.59 -81.18
N ASP A 1109 -69.51 -25.30 -81.39
CA ASP A 1109 -70.46 -24.43 -82.10
C ASP A 1109 -70.58 -24.74 -83.62
N LYS A 1110 -69.64 -25.53 -84.19
CA LYS A 1110 -69.71 -26.37 -85.42
C LYS A 1110 -68.30 -26.81 -85.84
N PRO A 1111 -68.11 -28.02 -86.39
CA PRO A 1111 -66.83 -28.43 -86.99
C PRO A 1111 -66.49 -27.59 -88.24
N LYS A 1112 -65.20 -27.36 -88.48
CA LYS A 1112 -64.71 -26.86 -89.79
C LYS A 1112 -64.62 -28.04 -90.75
N SER A 1113 -65.43 -28.03 -91.81
CA SER A 1113 -65.31 -28.99 -92.91
C SER A 1113 -64.29 -28.52 -93.94
N TYR A 1114 -63.43 -29.43 -94.36
CA TYR A 1114 -62.54 -29.28 -95.51
C TYR A 1114 -62.97 -30.30 -96.56
N SER A 1115 -63.23 -29.85 -97.79
CA SER A 1115 -63.57 -30.70 -98.92
C SER A 1115 -62.41 -30.76 -99.91
N ALA A 1116 -61.92 -31.98 -100.16
CA ALA A 1116 -61.03 -32.30 -101.26
C ALA A 1116 -61.43 -33.69 -101.82
N ASP A 1117 -61.46 -33.83 -103.14
CA ASP A 1117 -61.68 -35.10 -103.86
C ASP A 1117 -62.85 -35.95 -103.33
N ASN A 1118 -64.02 -35.33 -103.12
CA ASN A 1118 -65.26 -35.94 -102.63
C ASN A 1118 -65.18 -36.63 -101.25
N ILE A 1119 -64.17 -36.31 -100.44
CA ILE A 1119 -64.12 -36.67 -99.01
C ILE A 1119 -64.30 -35.39 -98.19
N GLU A 1120 -65.35 -35.36 -97.38
CA GLU A 1120 -65.60 -34.27 -96.43
C GLU A 1120 -64.95 -34.62 -95.08
N VAL A 1121 -63.84 -33.94 -94.75
CA VAL A 1121 -63.13 -34.16 -93.47
C VAL A 1121 -63.46 -33.02 -92.52
N SER A 1122 -64.22 -33.33 -91.47
CA SER A 1122 -64.44 -32.43 -90.34
C SER A 1122 -63.23 -32.47 -89.38
N VAL A 1123 -62.45 -31.40 -89.33
CA VAL A 1123 -61.39 -31.25 -88.32
C VAL A 1123 -61.91 -30.37 -87.18
N VAL A 1124 -62.01 -30.95 -85.99
CA VAL A 1124 -62.35 -30.23 -84.75
C VAL A 1124 -61.05 -29.88 -84.04
N ASP A 1125 -60.82 -28.58 -83.81
CA ASP A 1125 -59.76 -28.13 -82.92
C ASP A 1125 -60.23 -28.34 -81.48
N ASN A 1126 -59.53 -29.15 -80.68
CA ASN A 1126 -59.89 -29.39 -79.29
C ASN A 1126 -60.01 -28.10 -78.48
N LYS A 1127 -59.29 -27.02 -78.82
CA LYS A 1127 -59.44 -25.72 -78.14
C LYS A 1127 -60.77 -25.02 -78.39
N SER A 1128 -61.47 -25.39 -79.46
CA SER A 1128 -62.83 -24.90 -79.75
C SER A 1128 -63.93 -25.65 -78.99
N LEU A 1129 -63.58 -26.75 -78.30
CA LEU A 1129 -64.51 -27.55 -77.53
C LEU A 1129 -64.80 -26.93 -76.16
N TYR A 1130 -66.05 -27.05 -75.72
CA TYR A 1130 -66.49 -26.55 -74.42
C TYR A 1130 -67.68 -27.36 -73.87
N LEU A 1131 -67.88 -27.33 -72.55
CA LEU A 1131 -69.12 -27.75 -71.91
C LEU A 1131 -69.98 -26.51 -71.65
N ASN A 1132 -71.24 -26.53 -72.09
CA ASN A 1132 -72.15 -25.41 -71.94
C ASN A 1132 -72.64 -25.31 -70.49
N ALA A 1133 -72.09 -24.37 -69.73
CA ALA A 1133 -72.34 -24.21 -68.30
C ALA A 1133 -72.70 -22.75 -67.96
N TYR A 1134 -73.42 -22.56 -66.85
CA TYR A 1134 -73.82 -21.25 -66.36
C TYR A 1134 -72.92 -20.80 -65.19
N PRO A 1135 -72.46 -19.53 -65.14
CA PRO A 1135 -72.72 -18.45 -66.10
C PRO A 1135 -71.79 -18.42 -67.33
N ASN A 1136 -70.72 -19.22 -67.35
CA ASN A 1136 -69.72 -19.22 -68.42
C ASN A 1136 -69.46 -20.64 -68.94
N LYS A 1137 -69.26 -20.78 -70.26
CA LYS A 1137 -68.79 -22.02 -70.91
C LYS A 1137 -67.47 -22.49 -70.27
N ILE A 1138 -67.34 -23.79 -69.98
CA ILE A 1138 -66.08 -24.40 -69.50
C ILE A 1138 -65.36 -24.97 -70.72
N THR A 1139 -64.25 -24.36 -71.14
CA THR A 1139 -63.53 -24.80 -72.34
C THR A 1139 -62.69 -26.06 -72.09
N TYR A 1140 -62.28 -26.75 -73.16
CA TYR A 1140 -61.29 -27.82 -73.10
C TYR A 1140 -60.00 -27.39 -72.36
N ASP A 1141 -59.49 -26.19 -72.64
CA ASP A 1141 -58.31 -25.65 -71.95
C ASP A 1141 -58.58 -25.45 -70.45
N ASN A 1142 -59.82 -25.19 -70.01
CA ASN A 1142 -60.18 -25.19 -68.58
C ASN A 1142 -60.14 -26.58 -67.95
N PHE A 1143 -60.62 -27.62 -68.63
CA PHE A 1143 -60.52 -29.01 -68.14
C PHE A 1143 -59.06 -29.47 -68.02
N VAL A 1144 -58.26 -29.22 -69.05
CA VAL A 1144 -56.82 -29.53 -69.04
C VAL A 1144 -56.12 -28.81 -67.90
N THR A 1145 -56.30 -27.49 -67.78
CA THR A 1145 -55.68 -26.69 -66.72
C THR A 1145 -56.10 -27.16 -65.33
N ALA A 1146 -57.37 -27.55 -65.14
CA ALA A 1146 -57.85 -28.08 -63.86
C ALA A 1146 -57.20 -29.43 -63.52
N ILE A 1147 -57.02 -30.33 -64.49
CA ILE A 1147 -56.37 -31.63 -64.25
C ILE A 1147 -54.86 -31.45 -64.01
N ASP A 1148 -54.17 -30.64 -64.83
CA ASP A 1148 -52.75 -30.30 -64.62
C ASP A 1148 -52.53 -29.72 -63.20
N HIS A 1149 -53.37 -28.76 -62.80
CA HIS A 1149 -53.32 -28.13 -61.48
C HIS A 1149 -53.58 -29.13 -60.34
N ILE A 1150 -54.54 -30.04 -60.49
CA ILE A 1150 -54.80 -31.10 -59.50
C ILE A 1150 -53.62 -32.06 -59.38
N CYS A 1151 -52.98 -32.42 -60.50
CA CYS A 1151 -51.81 -33.29 -60.50
C CYS A 1151 -50.62 -32.64 -59.79
N ALA A 1152 -50.32 -31.36 -60.12
CA ALA A 1152 -49.28 -30.58 -59.46
C ALA A 1152 -49.55 -30.40 -57.95
N MET A 1153 -50.73 -29.90 -57.56
CA MET A 1153 -51.10 -29.71 -56.16
C MET A 1153 -51.10 -31.01 -55.34
N SER A 1154 -51.27 -32.18 -55.98
CA SER A 1154 -51.20 -33.46 -55.28
C SER A 1154 -49.79 -33.78 -54.77
N TYR A 1155 -48.75 -33.33 -55.47
CA TYR A 1155 -47.37 -33.42 -55.00
C TYR A 1155 -47.16 -32.51 -53.79
N ASP A 1156 -47.59 -31.25 -53.89
CA ASP A 1156 -47.44 -30.26 -52.83
C ASP A 1156 -48.16 -30.67 -51.53
N VAL A 1157 -49.37 -31.22 -51.64
CA VAL A 1157 -50.11 -31.77 -50.49
C VAL A 1157 -49.36 -32.95 -49.87
N LEU A 1158 -48.73 -33.83 -50.66
CA LEU A 1158 -47.93 -34.94 -50.14
C LEU A 1158 -46.69 -34.45 -49.38
N ILE A 1159 -45.87 -33.57 -49.97
CA ILE A 1159 -44.66 -33.07 -49.31
C ILE A 1159 -44.96 -32.17 -48.11
N CYS A 1160 -46.10 -31.45 -48.11
CA CYS A 1160 -46.57 -30.67 -46.98
C CYS A 1160 -46.94 -31.56 -45.77
N ILE A 1161 -47.52 -32.74 -46.01
CA ILE A 1161 -47.93 -33.68 -44.96
C ILE A 1161 -46.78 -34.61 -44.51
N ALA A 1162 -46.01 -35.15 -45.46
CA ALA A 1162 -44.97 -36.15 -45.19
C ALA A 1162 -43.56 -35.54 -44.97
N GLY A 1163 -43.34 -34.31 -45.45
CA GLY A 1163 -42.01 -33.74 -45.64
C GLY A 1163 -41.36 -34.18 -46.97
N HIS A 1164 -40.15 -33.68 -47.23
CA HIS A 1164 -39.37 -33.98 -48.45
C HIS A 1164 -38.71 -35.38 -48.44
N GLY A 1165 -38.80 -36.11 -47.34
CA GLY A 1165 -38.24 -37.45 -47.17
C GLY A 1165 -36.78 -37.51 -46.72
N ASP A 1166 -36.39 -38.66 -46.19
CA ASP A 1166 -35.06 -39.02 -45.71
C ASP A 1166 -34.79 -40.52 -45.91
N ALA A 1167 -33.67 -41.03 -45.38
CA ALA A 1167 -33.25 -42.42 -45.58
C ALA A 1167 -34.19 -43.48 -44.95
N GLU A 1168 -35.09 -43.08 -44.04
CA GLU A 1168 -36.05 -43.96 -43.37
C GLU A 1168 -37.47 -43.82 -43.95
N THR A 1169 -37.65 -42.92 -44.94
CA THR A 1169 -38.95 -42.52 -45.50
C THR A 1169 -38.90 -42.43 -47.03
N VAL A 1170 -39.97 -41.93 -47.66
CA VAL A 1170 -40.05 -41.77 -49.12
C VAL A 1170 -39.54 -40.39 -49.50
N TYR A 1171 -38.51 -40.33 -50.35
CA TYR A 1171 -38.02 -39.08 -50.93
C TYR A 1171 -39.05 -38.46 -51.87
N GLY A 1172 -39.19 -37.13 -51.88
CA GLY A 1172 -40.17 -36.45 -52.74
C GLY A 1172 -40.05 -36.82 -54.23
N SER A 1173 -38.83 -36.98 -54.74
CA SER A 1173 -38.59 -37.46 -56.12
C SER A 1173 -39.22 -38.83 -56.45
N ASP A 1174 -39.54 -39.67 -55.46
CA ASP A 1174 -40.23 -40.96 -55.66
C ASP A 1174 -41.76 -40.85 -55.80
N LEU A 1175 -42.34 -39.68 -55.52
CA LEU A 1175 -43.79 -39.44 -55.60
C LEU A 1175 -44.27 -39.25 -57.04
N CYS A 1176 -43.44 -38.71 -57.92
CA CYS A 1176 -43.77 -38.41 -59.31
C CYS A 1176 -43.31 -39.49 -60.31
N ASN A 1177 -42.44 -40.43 -59.88
CA ASN A 1177 -41.78 -41.39 -60.77
C ASN A 1177 -42.40 -42.81 -60.75
N ASN A 1178 -43.50 -43.01 -60.01
CA ASN A 1178 -44.15 -44.30 -59.77
C ASN A 1178 -43.28 -45.40 -59.12
N SER A 1179 -42.27 -45.05 -58.31
CA SER A 1179 -41.50 -46.02 -57.51
C SER A 1179 -42.38 -46.89 -56.59
N VAL A 1180 -43.57 -46.39 -56.22
CA VAL A 1180 -44.60 -47.12 -55.46
C VAL A 1180 -45.43 -48.13 -56.27
N GLN A 1181 -45.13 -48.28 -57.57
CA GLN A 1181 -45.70 -49.25 -58.51
C GLN A 1181 -47.24 -49.24 -58.59
N LEU A 1182 -47.84 -48.05 -58.67
CA LEU A 1182 -49.27 -47.87 -58.87
C LEU A 1182 -49.68 -48.16 -60.32
N HIS A 1183 -50.89 -48.69 -60.47
CA HIS A 1183 -51.50 -49.02 -61.76
C HIS A 1183 -52.06 -47.75 -62.43
N TYR A 1184 -51.63 -47.51 -63.66
CA TYR A 1184 -52.26 -46.54 -64.55
C TYR A 1184 -52.97 -47.30 -65.69
N PRO A 1185 -54.21 -46.91 -66.05
CA PRO A 1185 -54.94 -47.57 -67.13
C PRO A 1185 -54.26 -47.44 -68.50
N LYS A 1186 -54.79 -48.15 -69.51
CA LYS A 1186 -54.20 -48.17 -70.86
C LYS A 1186 -54.90 -47.23 -71.84
N THR A 1187 -56.18 -46.93 -71.61
CA THR A 1187 -56.98 -46.05 -72.48
C THR A 1187 -57.35 -44.76 -71.76
N GLY A 1188 -57.65 -43.71 -72.52
CA GLY A 1188 -58.12 -42.44 -71.96
C GLY A 1188 -59.43 -42.59 -71.16
N GLU A 1189 -60.35 -43.44 -71.61
CA GLU A 1189 -61.67 -43.65 -70.97
C GLU A 1189 -61.55 -44.34 -69.60
N GLU A 1190 -60.72 -45.38 -69.51
CA GLU A 1190 -60.40 -46.04 -68.24
C GLU A 1190 -59.66 -45.09 -67.30
N CYS A 1191 -58.76 -44.25 -67.85
CA CYS A 1191 -58.04 -43.22 -67.09
C CYS A 1191 -58.98 -42.15 -66.55
N LEU A 1192 -59.94 -41.66 -67.34
CA LEU A 1192 -60.94 -40.70 -66.89
C LEU A 1192 -61.81 -41.32 -65.80
N SER A 1193 -62.25 -42.57 -65.97
CA SER A 1193 -63.03 -43.30 -64.98
C SER A 1193 -62.28 -43.45 -63.64
N THR A 1194 -60.98 -43.76 -63.72
CA THR A 1194 -60.09 -43.88 -62.56
C THR A 1194 -59.85 -42.52 -61.88
N LEU A 1195 -59.60 -41.47 -62.67
CA LEU A 1195 -59.45 -40.10 -62.18
C LEU A 1195 -60.73 -39.64 -61.44
N LEU A 1196 -61.91 -39.93 -61.98
CA LEU A 1196 -63.20 -39.58 -61.35
C LEU A 1196 -63.45 -40.36 -60.05
N ASP A 1197 -63.06 -41.64 -59.95
CA ASP A 1197 -63.11 -42.39 -58.69
C ASP A 1197 -62.18 -41.77 -57.63
N ILE A 1198 -60.92 -41.50 -58.01
CA ILE A 1198 -59.93 -40.86 -57.15
C ILE A 1198 -60.42 -39.49 -56.66
N MET A 1199 -60.95 -38.63 -57.55
CA MET A 1199 -61.52 -37.34 -57.19
C MET A 1199 -62.67 -37.47 -56.17
N ARG A 1200 -63.59 -38.41 -56.39
CA ARG A 1200 -64.73 -38.66 -55.47
C ARG A 1200 -64.27 -39.13 -54.10
N ARG A 1201 -63.17 -39.90 -54.02
CA ARG A 1201 -62.63 -40.46 -52.78
C ARG A 1201 -61.69 -39.49 -52.04
N LEU A 1202 -61.00 -38.60 -52.75
CA LEU A 1202 -60.16 -37.55 -52.17
C LEU A 1202 -60.94 -36.32 -51.69
N LEU A 1203 -62.05 -35.95 -52.34
CA LEU A 1203 -62.76 -34.72 -52.03
C LEU A 1203 -63.26 -34.65 -50.56
N PRO A 1204 -63.87 -35.70 -49.97
CA PRO A 1204 -64.30 -35.66 -48.56
C PRO A 1204 -63.14 -35.50 -47.55
N PRO A 1205 -62.05 -36.31 -47.55
CA PRO A 1205 -60.97 -36.15 -46.58
C PRO A 1205 -60.20 -34.83 -46.76
N LEU A 1206 -60.01 -34.34 -47.99
CA LEU A 1206 -59.36 -33.03 -48.21
C LEU A 1206 -60.25 -31.86 -47.76
N ARG A 1207 -61.57 -31.91 -47.99
CA ARG A 1207 -62.51 -30.92 -47.43
C ARG A 1207 -62.54 -30.95 -45.90
N PHE A 1208 -62.46 -32.12 -45.29
CA PHE A 1208 -62.33 -32.23 -43.84
C PHE A 1208 -61.02 -31.58 -43.35
N LEU A 1209 -59.89 -31.87 -43.99
CA LEU A 1209 -58.60 -31.27 -43.65
C LEU A 1209 -58.62 -29.74 -43.77
N VAL A 1210 -59.11 -29.19 -44.88
CA VAL A 1210 -59.28 -27.74 -45.07
C VAL A 1210 -60.18 -27.14 -43.98
N THR A 1211 -61.26 -27.83 -43.60
CA THR A 1211 -62.14 -27.39 -42.52
C THR A 1211 -61.41 -27.35 -41.17
N GLN A 1212 -60.62 -28.39 -40.85
CA GLN A 1212 -59.84 -28.44 -39.61
C GLN A 1212 -58.73 -27.37 -39.56
N CYS A 1213 -58.06 -27.11 -40.68
CA CYS A 1213 -57.02 -26.09 -40.80
C CYS A 1213 -57.58 -24.66 -40.80
N GLY A 1214 -58.86 -24.46 -41.13
CA GLY A 1214 -59.53 -23.15 -41.11
C GLY A 1214 -60.09 -22.70 -39.75
N ILE A 1215 -60.07 -23.57 -38.72
CA ILE A 1215 -60.56 -23.24 -37.37
C ILE A 1215 -59.47 -22.50 -36.59
N SER A 1216 -59.81 -21.37 -35.96
CA SER A 1216 -58.81 -20.58 -35.24
C SER A 1216 -58.26 -21.33 -34.00
N PRO A 1217 -57.02 -21.04 -33.55
CA PRO A 1217 -56.47 -21.64 -32.33
C PRO A 1217 -57.34 -21.39 -31.08
N SER A 1218 -58.09 -20.29 -31.06
CA SER A 1218 -59.05 -19.92 -30.01
C SER A 1218 -60.29 -20.83 -29.97
N ASP A 1219 -60.80 -21.26 -31.12
CA ASP A 1219 -62.05 -22.03 -31.20
C ASP A 1219 -61.83 -23.52 -30.88
N ASN A 1220 -60.61 -24.03 -31.10
CA ASN A 1220 -60.20 -25.40 -30.77
C ASN A 1220 -60.11 -25.69 -29.26
N ALA A 1221 -60.33 -24.71 -28.37
CA ALA A 1221 -60.22 -24.89 -26.93
C ALA A 1221 -61.25 -25.87 -26.32
N ASN A 1222 -62.41 -26.06 -26.96
CA ASN A 1222 -63.57 -26.74 -26.38
C ASN A 1222 -63.89 -28.16 -26.93
N GLN A 1223 -63.08 -28.72 -27.84
CA GLN A 1223 -63.20 -30.14 -28.23
C GLN A 1223 -61.97 -30.96 -27.84
N LYS A 1224 -61.79 -31.16 -26.53
CA LYS A 1224 -60.86 -32.16 -25.99
C LYS A 1224 -61.49 -33.57 -26.02
N THR A 1225 -61.28 -34.31 -27.11
CA THR A 1225 -61.41 -35.78 -27.09
C THR A 1225 -60.51 -36.46 -28.12
N ASN A 1226 -59.39 -37.01 -27.62
CA ASN A 1226 -58.68 -38.20 -28.13
C ASN A 1226 -58.56 -38.41 -29.67
N GLN A 1227 -57.77 -37.60 -30.39
CA GLN A 1227 -57.00 -38.12 -31.56
C GLN A 1227 -55.80 -37.28 -32.05
N SER A 1228 -55.45 -36.15 -31.43
CA SER A 1228 -54.37 -35.25 -31.89
C SER A 1228 -52.98 -35.49 -31.28
N VAL A 1229 -52.69 -36.71 -30.81
CA VAL A 1229 -51.35 -37.12 -30.31
C VAL A 1229 -50.81 -38.27 -31.15
N ASN A 1230 -50.24 -37.98 -32.32
CA ASN A 1230 -49.14 -38.78 -32.92
C ASN A 1230 -48.46 -38.21 -34.19
N LEU A 1231 -48.99 -37.20 -34.87
CA LEU A 1231 -48.38 -36.73 -36.14
C LEU A 1231 -47.09 -35.90 -35.97
N ARG A 1232 -46.90 -35.19 -34.84
CA ARG A 1232 -45.63 -34.46 -34.55
C ARG A 1232 -44.55 -35.29 -33.82
N ALA A 1233 -44.87 -36.51 -33.39
CA ALA A 1233 -44.03 -37.30 -32.49
C ALA A 1233 -43.00 -38.20 -33.20
N ARG A 1234 -43.14 -38.47 -34.51
CA ARG A 1234 -42.22 -39.36 -35.25
C ARG A 1234 -41.13 -38.64 -36.02
N GLN A 1235 -41.36 -37.42 -36.52
CA GLN A 1235 -40.28 -36.59 -37.12
C GLN A 1235 -39.30 -36.02 -36.07
N THR A 1236 -39.65 -36.03 -34.79
CA THR A 1236 -38.83 -35.46 -33.69
C THR A 1236 -37.90 -36.47 -33.00
N ALA A 1237 -37.94 -37.76 -33.37
CA ALA A 1237 -37.24 -38.81 -32.63
C ALA A 1237 -35.70 -38.81 -32.76
N ASN A 1238 -35.13 -38.15 -33.77
CA ASN A 1238 -33.69 -38.16 -34.06
C ASN A 1238 -33.05 -36.77 -34.25
N GLN A 1239 -33.71 -35.68 -33.84
CA GLN A 1239 -33.15 -34.32 -33.92
C GLN A 1239 -33.09 -33.66 -32.54
N THR A 1240 -31.99 -32.97 -32.25
CA THR A 1240 -31.80 -32.32 -30.94
C THR A 1240 -32.56 -30.98 -30.88
N PRO A 1241 -32.95 -30.49 -29.68
CA PRO A 1241 -33.78 -29.28 -29.54
C PRO A 1241 -33.24 -27.98 -30.16
N LYS A 1242 -31.98 -27.96 -30.62
CA LYS A 1242 -31.39 -26.82 -31.34
C LYS A 1242 -31.71 -26.83 -32.84
N GLN A 1243 -32.05 -27.96 -33.45
CA GLN A 1243 -32.45 -28.02 -34.87
C GLN A 1243 -33.89 -27.51 -35.07
N THR A 1244 -34.77 -27.71 -34.08
CA THR A 1244 -36.14 -27.15 -34.05
C THR A 1244 -36.22 -25.62 -34.10
N ALA A 1245 -35.12 -24.89 -33.91
CA ALA A 1245 -35.11 -23.42 -33.99
C ALA A 1245 -35.28 -22.91 -35.44
N ASN A 1246 -34.81 -23.65 -36.45
CA ASN A 1246 -34.94 -23.29 -37.87
C ASN A 1246 -36.17 -23.94 -38.55
N GLN A 1247 -36.98 -24.72 -37.83
CA GLN A 1247 -38.25 -25.27 -38.33
C GLN A 1247 -39.48 -24.55 -37.74
N ARG A 1248 -39.32 -23.28 -37.37
CA ARG A 1248 -40.42 -22.32 -37.10
C ARG A 1248 -40.62 -21.34 -38.27
N LEU A 1249 -40.40 -21.82 -39.49
CA LEU A 1249 -40.65 -21.10 -40.74
C LEU A 1249 -41.69 -21.86 -41.57
N HIS A 1250 -42.94 -21.80 -41.10
CA HIS A 1250 -44.17 -21.90 -41.88
C HIS A 1250 -45.23 -21.06 -41.17
#